data_AF-A0A0S8KYF1-F1
#
_entry.id   AF-A0A0S8KYF1-F1
#
_cell.length_a   1.000
_cell.length_b   1.000
_cell.length_c   1.000
_cell.angle_alpha   90.00
_cell.angle_beta   90.00
_cell.angle_gamma   90.00
#
_symmetry.space_group_name_H-M   'P 1'
#
loop_
_entity.id
_entity.type
_entity.pdbx_description
1 polymer ?
#
loop_
_entity_poly.entity_id
_entity_poly.type
_entity_poly.pdbx_seq_one_letter_code
_entity_poly.pdbx_strand_id
1 'polypeptide(L)'
;MIIMICIKYISFLKRLLLLQVGFIISASVPAQPVEVAVKIDALKKYQTLDGFGVNINTAWWYNGEYGDPGVVQPAIDLLVDSLGATIFRAVIEEIDWETVNDDNDPNHFNWTYYDSIFSGERFRGVWKTLLYLNQKGITDGLLISFMGAPPAAEPLMPSDLQKSWMGDTDHSIAASMEDELAESMAALLYYMRNKAKVQFTLVSPMNETDVISMSKSEKHPNGIVEGPNIPDAIQYVRVVRKLAKRIDSLGMGDIRFVAPDAGGEVFFKAFLNEMIRDPYLMDKMACWGVHQYGNDAANYLDIINLPDNPNKAFWVTETAGIGNLLGQLDDNGRAYIFWDGFDCVYQHARRNGYGSIPPNDWVFWFGPEEGQPLIEYVSSANNWRPRKQFYQFSHIMKFVRPGAVRIGITGQDSSLVGIAFYDDVSKKVSIVGINKKHVRVNFKGTLQNLPAINNLEMYYTNNSENVHRAADVMVKNKVFKTTVPADCIFTITGTELTNESSKVRLKPEPSGWYAGDMHVHRDCGGPVEGILPESKFVEMMEVNDLAVISVLADMGNGEVKPSEIDLLKVNGKDSPLSIPGRTIHYDAEWHWDPFGTTFEHKALGGHIVLLGLTESHQIWEESPYKILEYGKKQNGIVGFCHTEYLKDTIQNELNCCIPIEYPVEAVLGTTDFFSEDVYSSNSPNYGNYSADATINAYYKLLNCGIRLSLCAGTDYPCNNREPLGSLLTYVNVKGRFTYRKWVEGIRDGKTVVARNGHLEFIDMTVNGKYQPGDDIKMKDKGTVWVEVKWTAVRPQTGRLELVYNGKVVAAEQGTAQPDKPILLKANQSLTESGWLCARRMDENGHQTHTSPVYVTVNNKPVRASATDAMYFVRWIDNLLEQTSPGQEWNQYFTHDLEVVQGRYARAREIYLRIAKEAQ
;
A
#
# COMPACT_ATOMS: atom_id res chain seq x y z
N MET A 1 -38.47 3.49 -53.87
CA MET A 1 -39.39 3.91 -52.80
C MET A 1 -38.69 4.95 -51.91
N ILE A 2 -38.32 6.05 -52.56
CA ILE A 2 -37.89 7.30 -51.95
C ILE A 2 -39.19 8.10 -51.92
N ILE A 3 -39.96 7.97 -50.84
CA ILE A 3 -41.15 8.73 -50.39
C ILE A 3 -41.68 7.93 -49.17
N MET A 4 -40.86 7.79 -48.14
CA MET A 4 -41.34 7.38 -46.79
C MET A 4 -40.37 7.75 -45.67
N ILE A 5 -39.44 8.69 -45.93
CA ILE A 5 -38.50 9.24 -44.94
C ILE A 5 -38.71 10.77 -44.76
N CYS A 6 -39.57 11.42 -45.56
CA CYS A 6 -39.77 12.87 -45.50
C CYS A 6 -40.97 13.36 -44.65
N ILE A 7 -41.73 12.50 -43.97
CA ILE A 7 -42.95 12.92 -43.22
C ILE A 7 -42.81 12.85 -41.69
N LYS A 8 -41.73 12.28 -41.14
CA LYS A 8 -41.46 12.31 -39.68
C LYS A 8 -40.55 13.45 -39.19
N TYR A 9 -39.96 14.25 -40.09
CA TYR A 9 -39.09 15.38 -39.72
C TYR A 9 -39.80 16.75 -39.65
N ILE A 10 -41.10 16.84 -39.99
CA ILE A 10 -41.84 18.12 -40.06
C ILE A 10 -42.77 18.36 -38.85
N SER A 11 -42.95 17.38 -37.95
CA SER A 11 -43.75 17.57 -36.72
C SER A 11 -42.92 17.96 -35.48
N PHE A 12 -41.59 17.90 -35.54
CA PHE A 12 -40.72 18.30 -34.41
C PHE A 12 -40.30 19.77 -34.44
N LEU A 13 -40.35 20.42 -35.62
CA LEU A 13 -39.92 21.82 -35.81
C LEU A 13 -41.05 22.87 -35.72
N LYS A 14 -42.31 22.48 -35.53
CA LYS A 14 -43.44 23.41 -35.34
C LYS A 14 -43.87 23.61 -33.88
N ARG A 15 -43.23 22.94 -32.92
CA ARG A 15 -43.42 23.21 -31.47
C ARG A 15 -42.37 24.17 -30.88
N LEU A 16 -41.41 24.63 -31.68
CA LEU A 16 -40.34 25.53 -31.23
C LEU A 16 -40.58 27.02 -31.57
N LEU A 17 -41.76 27.38 -32.06
CA LEU A 17 -42.06 28.74 -32.50
C LEU A 17 -43.50 29.15 -32.10
N LEU A 18 -43.71 29.43 -30.81
CA LEU A 18 -44.79 30.27 -30.24
C LEU A 18 -44.86 30.11 -28.72
N LEU A 19 -43.92 30.74 -28.00
CA LEU A 19 -44.10 31.21 -26.62
C LEU A 19 -43.00 32.24 -26.31
N GLN A 20 -42.99 33.31 -27.11
CA GLN A 20 -42.42 34.59 -26.70
C GLN A 20 -43.49 35.35 -25.91
N VAL A 21 -43.47 35.21 -24.59
CA VAL A 21 -44.06 36.18 -23.67
C VAL A 21 -42.98 36.50 -22.65
N GLY A 22 -42.66 37.79 -22.52
CA GLY A 22 -41.41 38.29 -21.96
C GLY A 22 -41.09 37.77 -20.56
N PHE A 23 -39.97 37.07 -20.44
CA PHE A 23 -39.21 37.06 -19.20
C PHE A 23 -38.22 38.20 -19.27
N ILE A 24 -38.53 39.26 -18.52
CA ILE A 24 -37.53 40.22 -18.08
C ILE A 24 -36.44 39.39 -17.40
N ILE A 25 -35.26 39.31 -18.01
CA ILE A 25 -34.06 38.83 -17.33
C ILE A 25 -33.73 39.92 -16.32
N SER A 26 -34.35 39.86 -15.15
CA SER A 26 -33.74 40.39 -13.95
C SER A 26 -32.45 39.60 -13.80
N ALA A 27 -31.32 40.24 -14.09
CA ALA A 27 -30.04 39.75 -13.60
C ALA A 27 -30.21 39.63 -12.08
N SER A 28 -30.49 38.41 -11.61
CA SER A 28 -30.56 38.11 -10.20
C SER A 28 -29.17 38.38 -9.67
N VAL A 29 -29.03 39.51 -8.97
CA VAL A 29 -27.87 39.77 -8.12
C VAL A 29 -27.72 38.50 -7.30
N PRO A 30 -26.58 37.77 -7.37
CA PRO A 30 -26.41 36.58 -6.57
C PRO A 30 -26.63 36.99 -5.13
N ALA A 31 -27.66 36.43 -4.50
CA ALA A 31 -27.99 36.73 -3.12
C ALA A 31 -26.71 36.60 -2.29
N GLN A 32 -26.42 37.61 -1.47
CA GLN A 32 -25.22 37.55 -0.63
C GLN A 32 -25.25 36.26 0.19
N PRO A 33 -24.12 35.53 0.30
CA PRO A 33 -24.11 34.30 1.06
C PRO A 33 -24.51 34.60 2.50
N VAL A 34 -25.49 33.86 3.02
CA VAL A 34 -25.89 33.95 4.42
C VAL A 34 -24.70 33.52 5.28
N GLU A 35 -24.32 34.32 6.27
CA GLU A 35 -23.28 33.95 7.22
C GLU A 35 -23.86 33.06 8.31
N VAL A 36 -23.24 31.90 8.53
CA VAL A 36 -23.55 31.00 9.64
C VAL A 36 -22.30 30.86 10.50
N ALA A 37 -22.44 31.17 11.79
CA ALA A 37 -21.35 31.16 12.74
C ALA A 37 -21.48 29.97 13.70
N VAL A 38 -20.49 29.08 13.70
CA VAL A 38 -20.47 27.89 14.55
C VAL A 38 -19.33 27.92 15.57
N LYS A 39 -19.51 27.21 16.69
CA LYS A 39 -18.48 26.96 17.70
C LYS A 39 -18.20 25.47 17.77
N ILE A 40 -16.92 25.09 17.65
CA ILE A 40 -16.42 23.73 17.76
C ILE A 40 -15.66 23.61 19.08
N ASP A 41 -16.08 22.72 19.97
CA ASP A 41 -15.58 22.63 21.35
C ASP A 41 -15.13 21.21 21.71
N ALA A 42 -13.81 21.03 21.86
CA ALA A 42 -13.21 19.74 22.21
C ALA A 42 -13.38 19.30 23.68
N LEU A 43 -13.94 20.15 24.57
CA LEU A 43 -14.34 19.71 25.91
C LEU A 43 -15.66 18.95 25.91
N LYS A 44 -16.53 19.18 24.92
CA LYS A 44 -17.76 18.41 24.74
C LYS A 44 -17.43 17.19 23.89
N LYS A 45 -17.12 16.07 24.53
CA LYS A 45 -16.79 14.79 23.87
C LYS A 45 -18.00 13.86 23.87
N TYR A 46 -18.14 13.11 22.79
CA TYR A 46 -19.15 12.06 22.62
C TYR A 46 -18.43 10.71 22.43
N GLN A 47 -18.86 9.89 21.47
CA GLN A 47 -18.23 8.61 21.17
C GLN A 47 -16.83 8.74 20.54
N THR A 48 -16.01 7.70 20.74
CA THR A 48 -14.80 7.43 19.94
C THR A 48 -15.17 6.49 18.81
N LEU A 49 -14.76 6.80 17.59
CA LEU A 49 -15.12 6.04 16.40
C LEU A 49 -14.18 4.84 16.26
N ASP A 50 -14.74 3.65 16.11
CA ASP A 50 -14.03 2.41 15.78
C ASP A 50 -13.76 2.33 14.27
N GLY A 51 -14.60 2.98 13.46
CA GLY A 51 -14.37 3.14 12.03
C GLY A 51 -15.65 3.37 11.23
N PHE A 52 -15.47 3.42 9.92
CA PHE A 52 -16.56 3.43 8.95
C PHE A 52 -16.29 2.38 7.88
N GLY A 53 -17.35 1.80 7.34
CA GLY A 53 -17.23 0.63 6.51
C GLY A 53 -18.33 0.42 5.50
N VAL A 54 -18.26 -0.72 4.84
CA VAL A 54 -19.26 -1.20 3.89
C VAL A 54 -19.53 -2.68 4.11
N ASN A 55 -20.77 -3.09 3.87
CA ASN A 55 -21.11 -4.48 3.58
C ASN A 55 -20.60 -4.84 2.19
N ILE A 56 -20.25 -6.10 1.99
CA ILE A 56 -19.98 -6.66 0.66
C ILE A 56 -20.49 -8.08 0.58
N ASN A 57 -20.93 -8.50 -0.60
CA ASN A 57 -21.03 -9.93 -0.90
C ASN A 57 -19.64 -10.49 -1.21
N THR A 58 -19.26 -11.56 -0.52
CA THR A 58 -17.94 -12.18 -0.71
C THR A 58 -17.87 -13.09 -1.94
N ALA A 59 -19.02 -13.56 -2.42
CA ALA A 59 -19.13 -14.38 -3.61
C ALA A 59 -19.49 -13.50 -4.82
N TRP A 60 -18.70 -13.60 -5.90
CA TRP A 60 -19.07 -13.01 -7.17
C TRP A 60 -19.98 -13.96 -7.93
N TRP A 61 -21.28 -13.65 -7.99
CA TRP A 61 -22.26 -14.39 -8.79
C TRP A 61 -22.77 -13.50 -9.93
N TYR A 62 -22.70 -14.00 -11.16
CA TYR A 62 -23.11 -13.26 -12.34
C TYR A 62 -23.67 -14.20 -13.42
N ASN A 63 -24.80 -13.82 -14.02
CA ASN A 63 -25.44 -14.56 -15.13
C ASN A 63 -25.80 -16.04 -14.85
N GLY A 64 -26.06 -16.43 -13.59
CA GLY A 64 -26.44 -17.81 -13.28
C GLY A 64 -25.39 -18.58 -12.49
N GLU A 65 -24.15 -18.13 -12.49
CA GLU A 65 -22.99 -18.91 -12.03
C GLU A 65 -22.06 -18.09 -11.11
N TYR A 66 -21.29 -18.79 -10.27
CA TYR A 66 -20.20 -18.17 -9.51
C TYR A 66 -19.01 -17.91 -10.44
N GLY A 67 -18.55 -16.67 -10.51
CA GLY A 67 -17.45 -16.26 -11.39
C GLY A 67 -16.13 -16.04 -10.64
N ASP A 68 -15.11 -15.59 -11.38
CA ASP A 68 -13.82 -15.25 -10.78
C ASP A 68 -13.93 -14.00 -9.89
N PRO A 69 -13.62 -14.08 -8.58
CA PRO A 69 -13.63 -12.92 -7.69
C PRO A 69 -12.57 -11.87 -8.03
N GLY A 70 -11.63 -12.17 -8.94
CA GLY A 70 -10.75 -11.14 -9.53
C GLY A 70 -11.53 -9.95 -10.12
N VAL A 71 -12.77 -10.17 -10.55
CA VAL A 71 -13.65 -9.11 -11.06
C VAL A 71 -13.94 -8.04 -10.01
N VAL A 72 -14.12 -8.38 -8.73
CA VAL A 72 -14.49 -7.41 -7.68
C VAL A 72 -13.29 -6.65 -7.08
N GLN A 73 -12.06 -7.09 -7.34
CA GLN A 73 -10.86 -6.48 -6.75
C GLN A 73 -10.72 -4.96 -7.02
N PRO A 74 -10.97 -4.44 -8.24
CA PRO A 74 -10.93 -3.00 -8.47
C PRO A 74 -12.00 -2.21 -7.70
N ALA A 75 -13.16 -2.81 -7.42
CA ALA A 75 -14.16 -2.19 -6.55
C ALA A 75 -13.69 -2.15 -5.10
N ILE A 76 -13.07 -3.23 -4.62
CA ILE A 76 -12.45 -3.27 -3.29
C ILE A 76 -11.34 -2.22 -3.17
N ASP A 77 -10.51 -2.05 -4.20
CA ASP A 77 -9.48 -0.98 -4.23
C ASP A 77 -10.10 0.41 -4.10
N LEU A 78 -11.22 0.67 -4.79
CA LEU A 78 -11.95 1.94 -4.65
C LEU A 78 -12.49 2.12 -3.23
N LEU A 79 -13.05 1.08 -2.62
CA LEU A 79 -13.59 1.11 -1.26
C LEU A 79 -12.50 1.35 -0.20
N VAL A 80 -11.36 0.69 -0.31
CA VAL A 80 -10.24 0.85 0.63
C VAL A 80 -9.48 2.15 0.38
N ASP A 81 -8.98 2.35 -0.84
CA ASP A 81 -7.98 3.39 -1.13
C ASP A 81 -8.61 4.76 -1.39
N SER A 82 -9.79 4.77 -2.03
CA SER A 82 -10.42 6.01 -2.47
C SER A 82 -11.50 6.52 -1.51
N LEU A 83 -12.41 5.64 -1.09
CA LEU A 83 -13.48 5.92 -0.12
C LEU A 83 -12.93 6.01 1.31
N GLY A 84 -11.95 5.16 1.65
CA GLY A 84 -11.33 5.13 2.97
C GLY A 84 -12.03 4.19 3.96
N ALA A 85 -12.77 3.19 3.48
CA ALA A 85 -13.40 2.20 4.35
C ALA A 85 -12.35 1.43 5.17
N THR A 86 -12.63 1.26 6.45
CA THR A 86 -11.76 0.58 7.43
C THR A 86 -12.39 -0.67 8.02
N ILE A 87 -13.71 -0.81 7.87
CA ILE A 87 -14.49 -1.96 8.30
C ILE A 87 -15.16 -2.57 7.06
N PHE A 88 -15.08 -3.88 6.92
CA PHE A 88 -15.79 -4.64 5.90
C PHE A 88 -16.61 -5.72 6.60
N ARG A 89 -17.94 -5.57 6.54
CA ARG A 89 -18.86 -6.62 6.95
C ARG A 89 -19.06 -7.53 5.75
N ALA A 90 -18.27 -8.59 5.73
CA ALA A 90 -18.13 -9.51 4.62
C ALA A 90 -19.18 -10.61 4.73
N VAL A 91 -20.19 -10.54 3.88
CA VAL A 91 -21.37 -11.39 3.92
C VAL A 91 -21.07 -12.75 3.29
N ILE A 92 -21.40 -13.81 4.02
CA ILE A 92 -21.45 -15.20 3.56
C ILE A 92 -22.92 -15.61 3.44
N GLU A 93 -23.41 -15.78 2.22
CA GLU A 93 -24.82 -16.12 1.97
C GLU A 93 -25.02 -16.97 0.71
N GLU A 94 -26.04 -17.83 0.67
CA GLU A 94 -26.93 -18.19 1.79
C GLU A 94 -26.24 -19.11 2.81
N ILE A 95 -26.80 -19.27 4.01
CA ILE A 95 -26.35 -20.26 5.00
C ILE A 95 -26.85 -21.68 4.66
N ASP A 96 -26.74 -22.07 3.39
CA ASP A 96 -27.38 -23.24 2.78
C ASP A 96 -26.38 -24.34 2.36
N TRP A 97 -25.11 -24.19 2.69
CA TRP A 97 -24.02 -25.04 2.19
C TRP A 97 -24.11 -26.50 2.64
N GLU A 98 -24.75 -26.74 3.79
CA GLU A 98 -24.96 -28.07 4.34
C GLU A 98 -26.29 -28.65 3.86
N THR A 99 -26.31 -29.10 2.61
CA THR A 99 -27.54 -29.56 1.94
C THR A 99 -28.17 -30.81 2.56
N VAL A 100 -27.37 -31.62 3.25
CA VAL A 100 -27.79 -32.75 4.10
C VAL A 100 -26.99 -32.70 5.40
N ASN A 101 -27.55 -33.24 6.48
CA ASN A 101 -26.81 -33.44 7.73
C ASN A 101 -25.57 -34.32 7.44
N ASP A 102 -24.40 -33.89 7.90
CA ASP A 102 -23.11 -34.46 7.54
C ASP A 102 -22.88 -35.87 8.12
N ASP A 103 -23.33 -36.12 9.36
CA ASP A 103 -23.33 -37.46 9.98
C ASP A 103 -24.32 -37.68 11.16
N ASN A 104 -25.16 -36.70 11.48
CA ASN A 104 -26.18 -36.72 12.54
C ASN A 104 -25.59 -36.80 13.97
N ASP A 105 -24.36 -36.30 14.17
CA ASP A 105 -23.77 -36.01 15.47
C ASP A 105 -23.22 -34.57 15.52
N PRO A 106 -23.92 -33.62 16.18
CA PRO A 106 -23.54 -32.20 16.19
C PRO A 106 -22.22 -31.90 16.94
N ASN A 107 -21.53 -32.94 17.43
CA ASN A 107 -20.25 -32.86 18.14
C ASN A 107 -19.08 -33.42 17.34
N HIS A 108 -19.32 -33.92 16.14
CA HIS A 108 -18.32 -34.54 15.30
C HIS A 108 -18.31 -33.91 13.90
N PHE A 109 -17.28 -33.12 13.64
CA PHE A 109 -17.09 -32.53 12.32
C PHE A 109 -16.71 -33.59 11.29
N ASN A 110 -17.61 -33.89 10.33
CA ASN A 110 -17.25 -34.65 9.15
C ASN A 110 -16.40 -33.81 8.19
N TRP A 111 -15.10 -33.67 8.49
CA TRP A 111 -14.20 -32.85 7.67
C TRP A 111 -14.10 -33.30 6.22
N THR A 112 -14.35 -34.58 5.91
CA THR A 112 -14.38 -35.05 4.51
C THR A 112 -15.53 -34.39 3.75
N TYR A 113 -16.70 -34.30 4.39
CA TYR A 113 -17.87 -33.63 3.84
C TYR A 113 -17.66 -32.12 3.77
N TYR A 114 -17.28 -31.46 4.87
CA TYR A 114 -17.06 -30.01 4.89
C TYR A 114 -15.93 -29.57 3.95
N ASP A 115 -14.84 -30.34 3.81
CA ASP A 115 -13.78 -30.01 2.86
C ASP A 115 -14.28 -30.07 1.41
N SER A 116 -15.17 -31.02 1.08
CA SER A 116 -15.76 -31.10 -0.25
C SER A 116 -16.62 -29.87 -0.58
N ILE A 117 -17.32 -29.32 0.41
CA ILE A 117 -18.14 -28.11 0.30
C ILE A 117 -17.25 -26.88 0.19
N PHE A 118 -16.36 -26.66 1.16
CA PHE A 118 -15.58 -25.44 1.29
C PHE A 118 -14.40 -25.34 0.30
N SER A 119 -14.10 -26.41 -0.43
CA SER A 119 -13.22 -26.40 -1.61
C SER A 119 -13.95 -26.18 -2.94
N GLY A 120 -15.30 -26.12 -2.92
CA GLY A 120 -16.12 -25.85 -4.08
C GLY A 120 -15.96 -24.44 -4.65
N GLU A 121 -16.51 -24.22 -5.86
CA GLU A 121 -16.32 -22.99 -6.64
C GLU A 121 -16.74 -21.73 -5.90
N ARG A 122 -17.94 -21.74 -5.28
CA ARG A 122 -18.46 -20.66 -4.44
C ARG A 122 -17.45 -20.23 -3.37
N PHE A 123 -17.01 -21.18 -2.54
CA PHE A 123 -16.15 -20.88 -1.41
C PHE A 123 -14.71 -20.55 -1.81
N ARG A 124 -14.18 -21.14 -2.89
CA ARG A 124 -12.92 -20.68 -3.48
C ARG A 124 -12.99 -19.20 -3.90
N GLY A 125 -14.14 -18.77 -4.42
CA GLY A 125 -14.43 -17.37 -4.70
C GLY A 125 -14.36 -16.51 -3.43
N VAL A 126 -15.13 -16.89 -2.42
CA VAL A 126 -15.18 -16.24 -1.09
C VAL A 126 -13.79 -16.10 -0.48
N TRP A 127 -13.00 -17.18 -0.41
CA TRP A 127 -11.66 -17.17 0.19
C TRP A 127 -10.73 -16.18 -0.51
N LYS A 128 -10.75 -16.13 -1.85
CA LYS A 128 -9.94 -15.17 -2.60
C LYS A 128 -10.34 -13.72 -2.31
N THR A 129 -11.64 -13.42 -2.24
CA THR A 129 -12.14 -12.08 -1.89
C THR A 129 -11.67 -11.66 -0.49
N LEU A 130 -11.82 -12.55 0.50
CA LEU A 130 -11.43 -12.29 1.88
C LEU A 130 -9.91 -12.17 2.06
N LEU A 131 -9.13 -13.03 1.43
CA LEU A 131 -7.67 -12.94 1.42
C LEU A 131 -7.19 -11.65 0.75
N TYR A 132 -7.89 -11.17 -0.29
CA TYR A 132 -7.58 -9.88 -0.90
C TYR A 132 -7.82 -8.72 0.07
N LEU A 133 -8.90 -8.75 0.85
CA LEU A 133 -9.13 -7.77 1.91
C LEU A 133 -8.01 -7.80 2.96
N ASN A 134 -7.56 -9.00 3.40
CA ASN A 134 -6.41 -9.11 4.30
C ASN A 134 -5.13 -8.52 3.67
N GLN A 135 -4.86 -8.77 2.39
CA GLN A 135 -3.73 -8.18 1.66
C GLN A 135 -3.83 -6.64 1.60
N LYS A 136 -5.05 -6.09 1.53
CA LYS A 136 -5.32 -4.64 1.61
C LYS A 136 -5.26 -4.08 3.04
N GLY A 137 -4.87 -4.89 4.03
CA GLY A 137 -4.73 -4.48 5.43
C GLY A 137 -6.02 -4.55 6.25
N ILE A 138 -7.11 -5.09 5.68
CA ILE A 138 -8.38 -5.27 6.41
C ILE A 138 -8.33 -6.62 7.13
N THR A 139 -7.91 -6.60 8.39
CA THR A 139 -7.89 -7.76 9.29
C THR A 139 -8.74 -7.50 10.53
N ASP A 140 -8.39 -6.48 11.32
CA ASP A 140 -9.14 -6.12 12.54
C ASP A 140 -10.54 -5.55 12.22
N GLY A 141 -10.68 -4.93 11.05
CA GLY A 141 -11.95 -4.44 10.52
C GLY A 141 -12.73 -5.46 9.70
N LEU A 142 -12.28 -6.71 9.59
CA LEU A 142 -12.99 -7.75 8.85
C LEU A 142 -14.02 -8.45 9.75
N LEU A 143 -15.29 -8.14 9.54
CA LEU A 143 -16.44 -8.73 10.23
C LEU A 143 -17.09 -9.77 9.32
N ILE A 144 -16.98 -11.05 9.66
CA ILE A 144 -17.66 -12.12 8.92
C ILE A 144 -19.13 -12.15 9.32
N SER A 145 -20.05 -11.97 8.38
CA SER A 145 -21.50 -11.98 8.65
C SER A 145 -22.21 -13.08 7.89
N PHE A 146 -23.14 -13.76 8.55
CA PHE A 146 -23.95 -14.81 7.95
C PHE A 146 -25.37 -14.31 7.63
N MET A 147 -25.79 -14.47 6.37
CA MET A 147 -27.07 -13.99 5.84
C MET A 147 -27.80 -15.07 5.04
N GLY A 148 -29.12 -14.91 4.89
CA GLY A 148 -29.97 -15.80 4.08
C GLY A 148 -30.54 -16.99 4.84
N ALA A 149 -31.20 -17.90 4.11
CA ALA A 149 -31.91 -19.02 4.72
C ALA A 149 -30.95 -20.16 5.13
N PRO A 150 -31.24 -20.89 6.24
CA PRO A 150 -30.63 -22.18 6.56
C PRO A 150 -30.86 -23.17 5.40
N PRO A 151 -30.16 -24.32 5.35
CA PRO A 151 -30.26 -25.24 4.23
C PRO A 151 -31.70 -25.46 3.82
N ALA A 152 -32.05 -24.95 2.63
CA ALA A 152 -33.39 -24.91 2.08
C ALA A 152 -33.33 -25.25 0.60
N ALA A 153 -34.46 -25.25 -0.10
CA ALA A 153 -34.44 -25.35 -1.55
C ALA A 153 -33.56 -24.25 -2.18
N GLU A 154 -32.74 -24.62 -3.16
CA GLU A 154 -31.93 -23.67 -3.94
C GLU A 154 -32.81 -22.51 -4.45
N PRO A 155 -32.31 -21.27 -4.53
CA PRO A 155 -33.09 -20.10 -4.94
C PRO A 155 -33.77 -20.23 -6.31
N LEU A 156 -33.30 -21.14 -7.17
CA LEU A 156 -33.82 -21.41 -8.51
C LEU A 156 -34.85 -22.55 -8.57
N MET A 157 -35.00 -23.33 -7.50
CA MET A 157 -35.94 -24.46 -7.46
C MET A 157 -37.32 -23.98 -6.99
N PRO A 158 -38.42 -24.63 -7.42
CA PRO A 158 -39.72 -24.42 -6.81
C PRO A 158 -39.61 -24.54 -5.29
N SER A 159 -40.35 -23.70 -4.54
CA SER A 159 -40.34 -23.76 -3.08
C SER A 159 -40.76 -25.15 -2.62
N ASP A 160 -39.77 -25.97 -2.28
CA ASP A 160 -39.97 -27.23 -1.59
C ASP A 160 -40.05 -26.90 -0.12
N LEU A 161 -41.28 -26.64 0.31
CA LEU A 161 -41.62 -26.28 1.67
C LEU A 161 -41.14 -27.37 2.65
N GLN A 162 -40.90 -28.62 2.24
CA GLN A 162 -40.42 -29.69 3.12
C GLN A 162 -38.89 -29.82 3.22
N LYS A 163 -38.12 -28.95 2.55
CA LYS A 163 -36.70 -29.24 2.26
C LYS A 163 -35.69 -28.75 3.30
N SER A 164 -36.07 -27.91 4.26
CA SER A 164 -35.16 -27.59 5.35
C SER A 164 -35.08 -28.78 6.31
N TRP A 165 -33.91 -29.42 6.38
CA TRP A 165 -33.69 -30.49 7.34
C TRP A 165 -33.39 -29.94 8.76
N MET A 166 -33.00 -28.66 8.87
CA MET A 166 -32.73 -27.98 10.13
C MET A 166 -34.00 -27.40 10.80
N GLY A 167 -35.12 -27.27 10.09
CA GLY A 167 -36.35 -26.71 10.65
C GLY A 167 -37.57 -26.84 9.75
N ASP A 168 -38.45 -25.84 9.75
CA ASP A 168 -39.73 -25.90 9.03
C ASP A 168 -39.70 -25.10 7.70
N THR A 169 -40.83 -25.14 7.00
CA THR A 169 -41.15 -24.50 5.73
C THR A 169 -41.02 -22.97 5.74
N ASP A 170 -40.91 -22.36 6.92
CA ASP A 170 -40.78 -20.93 7.17
C ASP A 170 -39.33 -20.50 7.51
N HIS A 171 -38.35 -21.36 7.21
CA HIS A 171 -36.92 -21.13 7.44
C HIS A 171 -36.54 -20.96 8.93
N SER A 172 -37.38 -21.48 9.83
CA SER A 172 -37.05 -21.59 11.26
C SER A 172 -35.99 -22.66 11.52
N ILE A 173 -35.46 -22.68 12.73
CA ILE A 173 -34.54 -23.73 13.22
C ILE A 173 -35.25 -24.50 14.33
N ALA A 174 -35.42 -25.81 14.14
CA ALA A 174 -35.99 -26.69 15.16
C ALA A 174 -35.05 -26.75 16.38
N ALA A 175 -35.62 -26.82 17.58
CA ALA A 175 -34.82 -26.84 18.82
C ALA A 175 -33.79 -27.99 18.87
N SER A 176 -34.10 -29.12 18.22
CA SER A 176 -33.21 -30.28 18.11
C SER A 176 -32.06 -30.10 17.11
N MET A 177 -32.10 -29.06 16.26
CA MET A 177 -31.14 -28.81 15.18
C MET A 177 -30.26 -27.58 15.44
N GLU A 178 -30.40 -26.93 16.60
CA GLU A 178 -29.60 -25.76 16.96
C GLU A 178 -28.11 -26.06 17.11
N ASP A 179 -27.77 -27.26 17.61
CA ASP A 179 -26.36 -27.67 17.76
C ASP A 179 -25.74 -27.99 16.40
N GLU A 180 -26.52 -28.51 15.45
CA GLU A 180 -26.12 -28.75 14.05
C GLU A 180 -25.85 -27.43 13.32
N LEU A 181 -26.74 -26.45 13.44
CA LEU A 181 -26.50 -25.11 12.87
C LEU A 181 -25.21 -24.50 13.44
N ALA A 182 -25.00 -24.61 14.75
CA ALA A 182 -23.81 -24.10 15.41
C ALA A 182 -22.53 -24.84 14.95
N GLU A 183 -22.60 -26.14 14.70
CA GLU A 183 -21.52 -26.91 14.11
C GLU A 183 -21.19 -26.43 12.70
N SER A 184 -22.18 -26.38 11.82
CA SER A 184 -22.03 -25.99 10.42
C SER A 184 -21.32 -24.65 10.24
N MET A 185 -21.75 -23.66 11.03
CA MET A 185 -21.16 -22.32 11.03
C MET A 185 -19.74 -22.34 11.62
N ALA A 186 -19.50 -23.10 12.69
CA ALA A 186 -18.17 -23.23 13.29
C ALA A 186 -17.20 -23.97 12.35
N ALA A 187 -17.67 -24.95 11.59
CA ALA A 187 -16.89 -25.68 10.58
C ALA A 187 -16.41 -24.72 9.49
N LEU A 188 -17.29 -23.85 9.00
CA LEU A 188 -16.94 -22.83 8.01
C LEU A 188 -15.91 -21.85 8.55
N LEU A 189 -16.13 -21.29 9.75
CA LEU A 189 -15.17 -20.35 10.37
C LEU A 189 -13.81 -21.00 10.61
N TYR A 190 -13.79 -22.27 11.02
CA TYR A 190 -12.56 -23.02 11.21
C TYR A 190 -11.85 -23.28 9.90
N TYR A 191 -12.57 -23.71 8.86
CA TYR A 191 -12.00 -23.88 7.52
C TYR A 191 -11.42 -22.55 7.03
N MET A 192 -12.19 -21.46 7.15
CA MET A 192 -11.81 -20.11 6.75
C MET A 192 -10.48 -19.69 7.40
N ARG A 193 -10.33 -19.86 8.72
CA ARG A 193 -9.11 -19.48 9.45
C ARG A 193 -7.95 -20.46 9.25
N ASN A 194 -8.20 -21.76 9.37
CA ASN A 194 -7.15 -22.77 9.48
C ASN A 194 -6.75 -23.40 8.15
N LYS A 195 -7.66 -23.48 7.17
CA LYS A 195 -7.38 -24.04 5.84
C LYS A 195 -7.25 -22.94 4.78
N ALA A 196 -8.21 -22.03 4.70
CA ALA A 196 -8.17 -20.92 3.75
C ALA A 196 -7.26 -19.75 4.20
N LYS A 197 -6.83 -19.74 5.48
CA LYS A 197 -5.86 -18.79 6.07
C LYS A 197 -6.33 -17.33 6.12
N VAL A 198 -7.63 -17.07 6.05
CA VAL A 198 -8.19 -15.73 6.24
C VAL A 198 -8.00 -15.31 7.69
N GLN A 199 -7.52 -14.08 7.89
CA GLN A 199 -7.35 -13.45 9.20
C GLN A 199 -8.56 -12.57 9.52
N PHE A 200 -9.24 -12.85 10.62
CA PHE A 200 -10.39 -12.10 11.12
C PHE A 200 -10.54 -12.40 12.61
N THR A 201 -11.19 -11.53 13.36
CA THR A 201 -11.49 -11.73 14.79
C THR A 201 -12.93 -11.39 15.16
N LEU A 202 -13.71 -10.88 14.21
CA LEU A 202 -15.08 -10.44 14.40
C LEU A 202 -16.05 -11.29 13.59
N VAL A 203 -17.15 -11.69 14.23
CA VAL A 203 -18.24 -12.44 13.59
C VAL A 203 -19.57 -11.78 13.94
N SER A 204 -20.42 -11.55 12.95
CA SER A 204 -21.84 -11.33 13.14
C SER A 204 -22.54 -12.67 12.93
N PRO A 205 -23.10 -13.27 13.99
CA PRO A 205 -23.49 -14.67 13.95
C PRO A 205 -24.67 -14.90 13.01
N MET A 206 -25.69 -14.04 13.01
CA MET A 206 -26.85 -14.16 12.12
C MET A 206 -27.45 -12.78 11.88
N ASN A 207 -27.74 -12.46 10.64
CA ASN A 207 -28.38 -11.23 10.22
C ASN A 207 -29.90 -11.29 10.37
N GLU A 208 -30.51 -10.26 10.93
CA GLU A 208 -31.95 -9.96 10.81
C GLU A 208 -32.89 -11.17 10.98
N THR A 209 -32.65 -11.98 12.02
CA THR A 209 -33.43 -13.21 12.27
C THR A 209 -34.90 -12.95 12.60
N ASP A 210 -35.26 -11.69 12.78
CA ASP A 210 -36.58 -11.16 13.05
C ASP A 210 -37.36 -10.73 11.79
N VAL A 211 -36.68 -10.45 10.67
CA VAL A 211 -37.29 -9.78 9.50
C VAL A 211 -38.35 -10.64 8.81
N ILE A 212 -38.15 -11.97 8.69
CA ILE A 212 -39.15 -12.87 8.11
C ILE A 212 -40.48 -12.74 8.85
N SER A 213 -40.45 -12.67 10.19
CA SER A 213 -41.65 -12.62 11.01
C SER A 213 -42.43 -11.30 10.86
N MET A 214 -41.72 -10.17 10.72
CA MET A 214 -42.31 -8.83 10.68
C MET A 214 -42.69 -8.35 9.27
N SER A 215 -42.14 -8.97 8.22
CA SER A 215 -42.35 -8.56 6.82
C SER A 215 -43.49 -9.31 6.11
N LYS A 216 -44.16 -10.25 6.80
CA LYS A 216 -45.32 -10.97 6.26
C LYS A 216 -46.43 -10.00 5.85
N SER A 217 -46.80 -10.05 4.58
CA SER A 217 -47.83 -9.19 3.99
C SER A 217 -48.54 -9.90 2.84
N GLU A 218 -49.58 -9.30 2.26
CA GLU A 218 -50.25 -9.84 1.07
C GLU A 218 -49.27 -10.03 -0.11
N LYS A 219 -48.25 -9.17 -0.22
CA LYS A 219 -47.23 -9.24 -1.27
C LYS A 219 -46.10 -10.22 -0.96
N HIS A 220 -45.82 -10.43 0.33
CA HIS A 220 -44.79 -11.34 0.83
C HIS A 220 -45.40 -12.28 1.90
N PRO A 221 -46.23 -13.26 1.51
CA PRO A 221 -46.95 -14.10 2.46
C PRO A 221 -46.05 -14.97 3.34
N ASN A 222 -44.84 -15.28 2.86
CA ASN A 222 -43.83 -16.05 3.58
C ASN A 222 -42.81 -15.17 4.32
N GLY A 223 -42.96 -13.84 4.25
CA GLY A 223 -41.94 -12.90 4.74
C GLY A 223 -40.77 -12.74 3.76
N ILE A 224 -39.87 -11.81 4.10
CA ILE A 224 -38.62 -11.50 3.39
C ILE A 224 -37.49 -12.17 4.15
N VAL A 225 -36.69 -12.96 3.43
CA VAL A 225 -35.56 -13.71 3.98
C VAL A 225 -34.31 -12.85 3.95
N GLU A 226 -33.82 -12.49 5.14
CA GLU A 226 -32.54 -11.78 5.36
C GLU A 226 -31.57 -12.63 6.22
N GLY A 227 -32.12 -13.59 6.96
CA GLY A 227 -31.43 -14.58 7.78
C GLY A 227 -32.36 -15.74 8.18
N PRO A 228 -31.90 -16.66 9.05
CA PRO A 228 -32.76 -17.71 9.58
C PRO A 228 -33.89 -17.13 10.43
N ASN A 229 -35.10 -17.69 10.35
CA ASN A 229 -36.27 -17.20 11.09
C ASN A 229 -36.18 -17.59 12.58
N ILE A 230 -35.54 -16.75 13.39
CA ILE A 230 -35.36 -16.92 14.83
C ILE A 230 -35.74 -15.60 15.55
N PRO A 231 -37.04 -15.24 15.59
CA PRO A 231 -37.50 -14.03 16.27
C PRO A 231 -37.60 -14.20 17.80
N ASP A 232 -37.53 -15.44 18.31
CA ASP A 232 -37.52 -15.72 19.74
C ASP A 232 -36.14 -15.45 20.35
N ALA A 233 -36.09 -14.52 21.29
CA ALA A 233 -34.83 -14.08 21.89
C ALA A 233 -34.11 -15.18 22.68
N ILE A 234 -34.86 -16.07 23.34
CA ILE A 234 -34.27 -17.17 24.13
C ILE A 234 -33.57 -18.15 23.18
N GLN A 235 -34.22 -18.49 22.07
CA GLN A 235 -33.63 -19.34 21.05
C GLN A 235 -32.41 -18.67 20.40
N TYR A 236 -32.50 -17.41 19.99
CA TYR A 236 -31.37 -16.68 19.40
C TYR A 236 -30.13 -16.75 20.30
N VAL A 237 -30.27 -16.35 21.57
CA VAL A 237 -29.17 -16.34 22.54
C VAL A 237 -28.61 -17.74 22.77
N ARG A 238 -29.48 -18.76 22.83
CA ARG A 238 -29.07 -20.16 22.96
C ARG A 238 -28.24 -20.63 21.77
N VAL A 239 -28.63 -20.29 20.54
CA VAL A 239 -27.89 -20.64 19.31
C VAL A 239 -26.53 -19.93 19.27
N VAL A 240 -26.48 -18.62 19.53
CA VAL A 240 -25.20 -17.87 19.55
C VAL A 240 -24.27 -18.40 20.65
N ARG A 241 -24.82 -18.76 21.83
CA ARG A 241 -24.05 -19.43 22.89
C ARG A 241 -23.46 -20.77 22.44
N LYS A 242 -24.23 -21.60 21.72
CA LYS A 242 -23.77 -22.89 21.18
C LYS A 242 -22.64 -22.68 20.18
N LEU A 243 -22.81 -21.75 19.23
CA LEU A 243 -21.77 -21.37 18.26
C LEU A 243 -20.49 -20.91 18.97
N ALA A 244 -20.60 -20.01 19.95
CA ALA A 244 -19.48 -19.51 20.74
C ALA A 244 -18.69 -20.63 21.41
N LYS A 245 -19.37 -21.60 22.04
CA LYS A 245 -18.73 -22.75 22.68
C LYS A 245 -18.04 -23.67 21.67
N ARG A 246 -18.65 -23.84 20.50
CA ARG A 246 -18.09 -24.68 19.44
C ARG A 246 -16.81 -24.05 18.87
N ILE A 247 -16.83 -22.75 18.59
CA ILE A 247 -15.66 -21.97 18.17
C ILE A 247 -14.52 -22.08 19.19
N ASP A 248 -14.83 -21.95 20.49
CA ASP A 248 -13.85 -22.10 21.57
C ASP A 248 -13.24 -23.51 21.61
N SER A 249 -14.06 -24.55 21.45
CA SER A 249 -13.59 -25.94 21.42
C SER A 249 -12.64 -26.24 20.25
N LEU A 250 -12.71 -25.42 19.19
CA LEU A 250 -11.82 -25.48 18.03
C LEU A 250 -10.54 -24.64 18.19
N GLY A 251 -10.32 -24.04 19.36
CA GLY A 251 -9.13 -23.24 19.65
C GLY A 251 -9.19 -21.80 19.10
N MET A 252 -10.35 -21.32 18.67
CA MET A 252 -10.55 -19.97 18.11
C MET A 252 -11.19 -19.00 19.13
N GLY A 253 -10.77 -19.11 20.39
CA GLY A 253 -11.38 -18.37 21.50
C GLY A 253 -11.14 -16.86 21.51
N ASP A 254 -10.35 -16.34 20.57
CA ASP A 254 -10.12 -14.93 20.29
C ASP A 254 -11.26 -14.27 19.50
N ILE A 255 -12.13 -15.05 18.84
CA ILE A 255 -13.28 -14.51 18.09
C ILE A 255 -14.24 -13.78 19.02
N ARG A 256 -14.73 -12.61 18.58
CA ARG A 256 -15.74 -11.81 19.28
C ARG A 256 -16.93 -11.51 18.37
N PHE A 257 -18.11 -11.38 18.97
CA PHE A 257 -19.35 -11.16 18.25
C PHE A 257 -19.76 -9.69 18.18
N VAL A 258 -20.21 -9.28 17.00
CA VAL A 258 -21.05 -8.10 16.79
C VAL A 258 -22.46 -8.61 16.57
N ALA A 259 -23.33 -8.43 17.57
CA ALA A 259 -24.64 -9.08 17.62
C ALA A 259 -25.64 -8.18 18.37
N PRO A 260 -26.96 -8.28 18.14
CA PRO A 260 -27.63 -9.32 17.39
C PRO A 260 -27.78 -9.07 15.87
N ASP A 261 -27.41 -7.90 15.36
CA ASP A 261 -27.69 -7.49 13.96
C ASP A 261 -29.19 -7.62 13.62
N ALA A 262 -30.05 -7.15 14.54
CA ALA A 262 -31.50 -7.17 14.37
C ALA A 262 -31.97 -6.06 13.41
N GLY A 263 -33.05 -6.35 12.66
CA GLY A 263 -33.64 -5.43 11.69
C GLY A 263 -34.45 -4.29 12.31
N GLY A 264 -34.66 -4.29 13.63
CA GLY A 264 -35.33 -3.21 14.34
C GLY A 264 -35.18 -3.21 15.86
N GLU A 265 -35.53 -2.07 16.47
CA GLU A 265 -35.34 -1.78 17.91
C GLU A 265 -36.10 -2.72 18.86
N VAL A 266 -37.29 -3.19 18.46
CA VAL A 266 -38.16 -4.02 19.30
C VAL A 266 -37.50 -5.36 19.58
N PHE A 267 -37.00 -6.01 18.54
CA PHE A 267 -36.31 -7.30 18.65
C PHE A 267 -34.89 -7.13 19.18
N PHE A 268 -34.18 -6.07 18.79
CA PHE A 268 -32.91 -5.72 19.41
C PHE A 268 -33.02 -5.65 20.95
N LYS A 269 -34.04 -4.96 21.48
CA LYS A 269 -34.29 -4.89 22.92
C LYS A 269 -34.53 -6.27 23.55
N ALA A 270 -35.32 -7.12 22.89
CA ALA A 270 -35.62 -8.46 23.37
C ALA A 270 -34.35 -9.33 23.41
N PHE A 271 -33.55 -9.33 22.34
CA PHE A 271 -32.28 -10.04 22.27
C PHE A 271 -31.28 -9.54 23.30
N LEU A 272 -31.11 -8.23 23.42
CA LEU A 272 -30.22 -7.62 24.41
C LEU A 272 -30.60 -8.08 25.82
N ASN A 273 -31.88 -7.94 26.21
CA ASN A 273 -32.36 -8.32 27.54
C ASN A 273 -32.10 -9.80 27.89
N GLU A 274 -32.04 -10.67 26.90
CA GLU A 274 -31.74 -12.08 27.09
C GLU A 274 -30.22 -12.34 27.09
N MET A 275 -29.45 -11.70 26.19
CA MET A 275 -28.00 -11.85 26.09
C MET A 275 -27.28 -11.43 27.37
N ILE A 276 -27.71 -10.34 28.01
CA ILE A 276 -27.09 -9.84 29.25
C ILE A 276 -27.20 -10.80 30.43
N ARG A 277 -28.12 -11.78 30.37
CA ARG A 277 -28.28 -12.82 31.39
C ARG A 277 -27.21 -13.91 31.28
N ASP A 278 -26.50 -13.96 30.15
CA ASP A 278 -25.47 -14.96 29.89
C ASP A 278 -24.05 -14.36 30.02
N PRO A 279 -23.38 -14.51 31.17
CA PRO A 279 -22.07 -13.92 31.40
C PRO A 279 -20.98 -14.47 30.45
N TYR A 280 -21.12 -15.71 29.98
CA TYR A 280 -20.16 -16.29 29.04
C TYR A 280 -20.31 -15.65 27.67
N LEU A 281 -21.55 -15.44 27.20
CA LEU A 281 -21.77 -14.79 25.93
C LEU A 281 -21.36 -13.31 25.97
N MET A 282 -21.60 -12.63 27.10
CA MET A 282 -21.16 -11.24 27.29
C MET A 282 -19.64 -11.05 27.22
N ASP A 283 -18.85 -12.05 27.62
CA ASP A 283 -17.39 -12.07 27.45
C ASP A 283 -16.98 -12.22 25.97
N LYS A 284 -17.82 -12.88 25.18
CA LYS A 284 -17.63 -13.06 23.73
C LYS A 284 -18.12 -11.89 22.89
N MET A 285 -18.85 -10.94 23.45
CA MET A 285 -19.32 -9.75 22.73
C MET A 285 -18.22 -8.71 22.53
N ALA A 286 -17.99 -8.27 21.29
CA ALA A 286 -17.21 -7.08 20.97
C ALA A 286 -18.05 -5.82 21.22
N CYS A 287 -19.20 -5.72 20.55
CA CYS A 287 -20.14 -4.61 20.63
C CYS A 287 -21.54 -5.08 20.20
N TRP A 288 -22.55 -4.26 20.46
CA TRP A 288 -23.90 -4.48 19.96
C TRP A 288 -23.99 -4.14 18.46
N GLY A 289 -24.59 -4.99 17.65
CA GLY A 289 -24.87 -4.74 16.23
C GLY A 289 -26.32 -4.36 16.01
N VAL A 290 -26.58 -3.29 15.26
CA VAL A 290 -27.93 -2.79 14.95
C VAL A 290 -28.03 -2.33 13.50
N HIS A 291 -29.20 -2.52 12.90
CA HIS A 291 -29.52 -1.95 11.60
C HIS A 291 -30.36 -0.68 11.78
N GLN A 292 -29.98 0.38 11.07
CA GLN A 292 -30.71 1.64 11.11
C GLN A 292 -30.60 2.33 9.76
N TYR A 293 -31.72 2.36 9.05
CA TYR A 293 -31.82 3.01 7.75
C TYR A 293 -32.49 4.38 7.82
N GLY A 294 -33.13 4.72 8.95
CA GLY A 294 -33.72 6.04 9.21
C GLY A 294 -32.78 6.98 9.96
N ASN A 295 -33.25 8.20 10.20
CA ASN A 295 -32.54 9.23 10.97
C ASN A 295 -33.02 9.32 12.44
N ASP A 296 -33.69 8.29 12.94
CA ASP A 296 -34.29 8.31 14.28
C ASP A 296 -33.24 7.99 15.35
N ALA A 297 -32.56 9.07 15.74
CA ALA A 297 -31.30 9.08 16.46
C ALA A 297 -31.36 8.82 17.99
N ALA A 298 -32.48 8.29 18.52
CA ALA A 298 -32.65 8.12 19.97
C ALA A 298 -32.88 6.66 20.40
N ASN A 299 -33.33 5.80 19.50
CA ASN A 299 -34.03 4.59 19.92
C ASN A 299 -33.07 3.52 20.47
N TYR A 300 -31.88 3.37 19.89
CA TYR A 300 -30.91 2.36 20.33
C TYR A 300 -30.10 2.81 21.55
N LEU A 301 -29.72 4.08 21.61
CA LEU A 301 -28.97 4.64 22.74
C LEU A 301 -29.78 4.55 24.04
N ASP A 302 -31.07 4.85 23.99
CA ASP A 302 -31.97 4.75 25.14
C ASP A 302 -32.14 3.31 25.64
N ILE A 303 -32.12 2.33 24.71
CA ILE A 303 -32.15 0.91 25.08
C ILE A 303 -30.83 0.50 25.73
N ILE A 304 -29.68 0.82 25.13
CA ILE A 304 -28.36 0.37 25.61
C ILE A 304 -27.98 1.01 26.95
N ASN A 305 -28.37 2.26 27.20
CA ASN A 305 -28.03 2.99 28.43
C ASN A 305 -28.94 2.68 29.63
N LEU A 306 -29.87 1.71 29.52
CA LEU A 306 -30.63 1.28 30.70
C LEU A 306 -29.66 0.81 31.81
N PRO A 307 -29.92 1.16 33.10
CA PRO A 307 -28.97 0.89 34.19
C PRO A 307 -28.55 -0.58 34.36
N ASP A 308 -29.41 -1.51 33.95
CA ASP A 308 -29.19 -2.95 34.05
C ASP A 308 -28.34 -3.50 32.89
N ASN A 309 -28.06 -2.68 31.87
CA ASN A 309 -27.32 -3.11 30.69
C ASN A 309 -25.81 -2.88 30.86
N PRO A 310 -24.98 -3.83 30.40
CA PRO A 310 -23.54 -3.70 30.46
C PRO A 310 -23.07 -2.59 29.52
N ASN A 311 -22.04 -1.85 29.94
CA ASN A 311 -21.43 -0.80 29.16
C ASN A 311 -20.61 -1.37 27.99
N LYS A 312 -21.30 -1.76 26.92
CA LYS A 312 -20.75 -2.15 25.62
C LYS A 312 -21.17 -1.10 24.59
N ALA A 313 -20.26 -0.76 23.70
CA ALA A 313 -20.59 0.10 22.56
C ALA A 313 -21.51 -0.60 21.58
N PHE A 314 -22.06 0.15 20.63
CA PHE A 314 -22.78 -0.41 19.49
C PHE A 314 -22.28 0.13 18.16
N TRP A 315 -22.43 -0.68 17.13
CA TRP A 315 -22.13 -0.40 15.74
C TRP A 315 -23.44 -0.41 14.95
N VAL A 316 -23.63 0.59 14.10
CA VAL A 316 -24.65 0.54 13.05
C VAL A 316 -24.06 -0.29 11.91
N THR A 317 -24.39 -1.58 11.92
CA THR A 317 -23.83 -2.59 11.00
C THR A 317 -24.50 -2.58 9.63
N GLU A 318 -25.60 -1.83 9.50
CA GLU A 318 -26.21 -1.54 8.21
C GLU A 318 -26.96 -0.21 8.19
N THR A 319 -26.64 0.63 7.21
CA THR A 319 -27.33 1.90 6.95
C THR A 319 -27.26 2.32 5.49
N ALA A 320 -28.13 3.25 5.08
CA ALA A 320 -28.17 3.80 3.73
C ALA A 320 -28.46 5.32 3.78
N GLY A 321 -27.98 6.05 2.77
CA GLY A 321 -28.14 7.50 2.69
C GLY A 321 -27.24 8.28 3.64
N ILE A 322 -26.44 9.20 3.10
CA ILE A 322 -25.47 9.98 3.90
C ILE A 322 -26.13 10.86 4.96
N GLY A 323 -27.36 11.33 4.69
CA GLY A 323 -28.13 12.11 5.66
C GLY A 323 -28.49 11.30 6.91
N ASN A 324 -28.83 10.03 6.74
CA ASN A 324 -29.19 9.14 7.84
C ASN A 324 -27.96 8.81 8.68
N LEU A 325 -26.85 8.39 8.04
CA LEU A 325 -25.59 8.13 8.75
C LEU A 325 -25.17 9.35 9.59
N LEU A 326 -25.23 10.56 9.00
CA LEU A 326 -24.81 11.75 9.74
C LEU A 326 -25.68 12.00 10.97
N GLY A 327 -27.01 11.88 10.90
CA GLY A 327 -27.81 12.11 12.10
C GLY A 327 -27.76 10.96 13.11
N GLN A 328 -27.53 9.72 12.70
CA GLN A 328 -27.26 8.58 13.61
C GLN A 328 -25.97 8.73 14.43
N LEU A 329 -25.10 9.68 14.08
CA LEU A 329 -23.95 10.02 14.93
C LEU A 329 -24.37 10.63 16.26
N ASP A 330 -25.60 11.13 16.39
CA ASP A 330 -26.14 11.63 17.66
C ASP A 330 -26.41 10.52 18.68
N ASP A 331 -26.61 9.27 18.24
CA ASP A 331 -26.87 8.10 19.08
C ASP A 331 -25.62 7.56 19.76
N ASN A 332 -24.44 8.15 19.53
CA ASN A 332 -23.17 7.66 20.06
C ASN A 332 -22.73 6.26 19.57
N GLY A 333 -23.22 5.81 18.41
CA GLY A 333 -22.69 4.61 17.75
C GLY A 333 -21.21 4.78 17.39
N ARG A 334 -20.40 3.72 17.55
CA ARG A 334 -18.94 3.78 17.33
C ARG A 334 -18.51 3.40 15.91
N ALA A 335 -19.33 2.68 15.17
CA ALA A 335 -19.08 2.41 13.76
C ALA A 335 -20.35 2.46 12.93
N TYR A 336 -20.18 2.74 11.63
CA TYR A 336 -21.28 2.86 10.67
C TYR A 336 -20.87 2.19 9.36
N ILE A 337 -21.68 1.24 8.93
CA ILE A 337 -21.40 0.39 7.77
C ILE A 337 -22.50 0.63 6.74
N PHE A 338 -22.12 1.10 5.54
CA PHE A 338 -23.05 1.28 4.45
C PHE A 338 -23.49 -0.09 3.89
N TRP A 339 -24.78 -0.21 3.58
CA TRP A 339 -25.43 -1.50 3.32
C TRP A 339 -24.87 -2.30 2.13
N ASP A 340 -24.24 -1.66 1.14
CA ASP A 340 -23.49 -2.40 0.11
C ASP A 340 -22.41 -1.56 -0.59
N GLY A 341 -21.20 -2.11 -0.65
CA GLY A 341 -20.03 -1.44 -1.23
C GLY A 341 -20.06 -1.40 -2.76
N PHE A 342 -20.57 -2.44 -3.41
CA PHE A 342 -20.56 -2.55 -4.87
C PHE A 342 -21.66 -3.47 -5.39
N ASP A 343 -22.07 -3.26 -6.63
CA ASP A 343 -23.07 -4.09 -7.30
C ASP A 343 -22.72 -5.57 -7.24
N CYS A 344 -23.59 -6.34 -6.60
CA CYS A 344 -23.50 -7.79 -6.55
C CYS A 344 -24.89 -8.42 -6.58
N VAL A 345 -24.93 -9.74 -6.78
CA VAL A 345 -26.17 -10.51 -6.76
C VAL A 345 -26.25 -11.26 -5.44
N TYR A 346 -27.20 -10.87 -4.61
CA TYR A 346 -27.50 -11.60 -3.38
C TYR A 346 -28.49 -12.75 -3.64
N GLN A 347 -28.17 -13.95 -3.16
CA GLN A 347 -28.99 -15.14 -3.37
C GLN A 347 -30.29 -15.09 -2.55
N HIS A 348 -30.23 -14.62 -1.30
CA HIS A 348 -31.44 -14.39 -0.50
C HIS A 348 -32.39 -13.37 -1.17
N ALA A 349 -31.83 -12.34 -1.80
CA ALA A 349 -32.61 -11.36 -2.54
C ALA A 349 -33.27 -11.95 -3.79
N ARG A 350 -32.61 -12.90 -4.47
CA ARG A 350 -33.24 -13.69 -5.56
C ARG A 350 -34.40 -14.52 -5.02
N ARG A 351 -34.23 -15.17 -3.87
CA ARG A 351 -35.29 -15.93 -3.18
C ARG A 351 -36.49 -15.04 -2.85
N ASN A 352 -36.25 -13.79 -2.48
CA ASN A 352 -37.29 -12.78 -2.22
C ASN A 352 -37.97 -12.25 -3.50
N GLY A 353 -37.48 -12.63 -4.69
CA GLY A 353 -38.07 -12.28 -5.98
C GLY A 353 -37.52 -11.00 -6.61
N TYR A 354 -36.40 -10.46 -6.11
CA TYR A 354 -35.82 -9.19 -6.59
C TYR A 354 -34.95 -9.32 -7.86
N GLY A 355 -34.94 -10.50 -8.47
CA GLY A 355 -34.28 -10.73 -9.76
C GLY A 355 -32.80 -11.10 -9.63
N SER A 356 -32.16 -11.39 -10.77
CA SER A 356 -30.79 -11.97 -10.84
C SER A 356 -29.76 -11.02 -11.47
N ILE A 357 -30.08 -9.74 -11.57
CA ILE A 357 -29.21 -8.73 -12.18
C ILE A 357 -28.79 -7.76 -11.08
N PRO A 358 -27.48 -7.56 -10.85
CA PRO A 358 -27.03 -6.66 -9.82
C PRO A 358 -27.32 -5.19 -10.20
N PRO A 359 -27.59 -4.32 -9.22
CA PRO A 359 -27.84 -4.65 -7.82
C PRO A 359 -29.30 -5.18 -7.67
N ASN A 360 -29.53 -6.16 -6.77
CA ASN A 360 -30.80 -6.91 -6.73
C ASN A 360 -31.45 -7.06 -5.34
N ASP A 361 -31.22 -6.15 -4.39
CA ASP A 361 -31.71 -6.29 -3.01
C ASP A 361 -32.97 -5.46 -2.64
N TRP A 362 -33.54 -5.64 -1.44
CA TRP A 362 -34.75 -4.96 -0.96
C TRP A 362 -34.55 -3.45 -0.71
N VAL A 363 -33.33 -3.01 -0.35
CA VAL A 363 -33.03 -1.65 0.15
C VAL A 363 -33.35 -0.52 -0.87
N PHE A 364 -33.67 -0.84 -2.13
CA PHE A 364 -34.08 0.12 -3.15
C PHE A 364 -35.35 0.93 -2.85
N TRP A 365 -36.12 0.61 -1.82
CA TRP A 365 -37.27 1.41 -1.41
C TRP A 365 -36.90 2.85 -0.98
N PHE A 366 -35.63 3.12 -0.65
CA PHE A 366 -35.10 4.47 -0.40
C PHE A 366 -35.02 5.36 -1.65
N GLY A 367 -35.18 4.79 -2.84
CA GLY A 367 -35.11 5.50 -4.11
C GLY A 367 -33.81 5.21 -4.87
N PRO A 368 -33.72 5.70 -6.12
CA PRO A 368 -32.76 5.22 -7.10
C PRO A 368 -31.31 5.62 -6.83
N GLU A 369 -31.03 6.54 -5.90
CA GLU A 369 -29.66 6.85 -5.50
C GLU A 369 -29.35 6.31 -4.10
N GLU A 370 -30.21 6.55 -3.09
CA GLU A 370 -29.98 6.21 -1.68
C GLU A 370 -30.00 4.72 -1.35
N GLY A 371 -30.78 3.94 -2.09
CA GLY A 371 -30.81 2.49 -1.90
C GLY A 371 -29.83 1.72 -2.76
N GLN A 372 -28.96 2.37 -3.57
CA GLN A 372 -28.03 1.65 -4.46
C GLN A 372 -26.66 1.42 -3.80
N PRO A 373 -25.92 0.37 -4.18
CA PRO A 373 -24.55 0.16 -3.72
C PRO A 373 -23.64 1.34 -4.12
N LEU A 374 -22.54 1.55 -3.41
CA LEU A 374 -21.69 2.72 -3.68
C LEU A 374 -21.02 2.68 -5.07
N ILE A 375 -20.77 1.48 -5.63
CA ILE A 375 -20.03 1.30 -6.88
C ILE A 375 -20.84 0.43 -7.85
N GLU A 376 -21.02 0.92 -9.07
CA GLU A 376 -21.74 0.23 -10.14
C GLU A 376 -20.83 -0.70 -10.94
N TYR A 377 -21.34 -1.87 -11.31
CA TYR A 377 -20.68 -2.75 -12.27
C TYR A 377 -21.17 -2.46 -13.70
N VAL A 378 -20.27 -1.91 -14.54
CA VAL A 378 -20.55 -1.60 -15.94
C VAL A 378 -20.24 -2.81 -16.81
N SER A 379 -21.23 -3.70 -16.95
CA SER A 379 -21.09 -5.00 -17.64
C SER A 379 -20.56 -4.89 -19.07
N SER A 380 -20.93 -3.86 -19.82
CA SER A 380 -20.45 -3.64 -21.20
C SER A 380 -18.96 -3.34 -21.29
N ALA A 381 -18.36 -2.86 -20.20
CA ALA A 381 -16.95 -2.50 -20.12
C ALA A 381 -16.15 -3.43 -19.19
N ASN A 382 -16.82 -4.37 -18.50
CA ASN A 382 -16.24 -5.20 -17.44
C ASN A 382 -15.41 -4.36 -16.44
N ASN A 383 -16.01 -3.27 -15.96
CA ASN A 383 -15.34 -2.29 -15.11
C ASN A 383 -16.29 -1.70 -14.07
N TRP A 384 -15.72 -1.08 -13.03
CA TRP A 384 -16.45 -0.49 -11.92
C TRP A 384 -16.49 1.03 -11.98
N ARG A 385 -17.63 1.60 -11.61
CA ARG A 385 -17.86 3.05 -11.62
C ARG A 385 -18.45 3.52 -10.29
N PRO A 386 -17.76 4.39 -9.53
CA PRO A 386 -18.36 4.97 -8.33
C PRO A 386 -19.63 5.77 -8.63
N ARG A 387 -20.70 5.54 -7.86
CA ARG A 387 -21.92 6.34 -7.88
C ARG A 387 -21.74 7.65 -7.12
N LYS A 388 -22.71 8.55 -7.21
CA LYS A 388 -22.63 9.84 -6.50
C LYS A 388 -22.47 9.68 -4.99
N GLN A 389 -23.10 8.65 -4.44
CA GLN A 389 -23.08 8.35 -3.01
C GLN A 389 -21.70 7.95 -2.52
N PHE A 390 -20.91 7.24 -3.32
CA PHE A 390 -19.51 6.94 -2.99
C PHE A 390 -18.75 8.23 -2.61
N TYR A 391 -18.90 9.28 -3.40
CA TYR A 391 -18.26 10.57 -3.14
C TYR A 391 -18.86 11.29 -1.94
N GLN A 392 -20.17 11.11 -1.68
CA GLN A 392 -20.79 11.64 -0.47
C GLN A 392 -20.24 10.96 0.79
N PHE A 393 -20.21 9.63 0.84
CA PHE A 393 -19.69 8.87 1.97
C PHE A 393 -18.17 9.04 2.15
N SER A 394 -17.42 9.33 1.07
CA SER A 394 -15.99 9.68 1.17
C SER A 394 -15.73 10.86 2.11
N HIS A 395 -16.68 11.79 2.27
CA HIS A 395 -16.52 12.93 3.17
C HIS A 395 -16.35 12.55 4.64
N ILE A 396 -16.92 11.42 5.06
CA ILE A 396 -16.76 10.90 6.42
C ILE A 396 -15.75 9.76 6.50
N MET A 397 -15.83 8.78 5.60
CA MET A 397 -14.98 7.58 5.64
C MET A 397 -13.49 7.89 5.39
N LYS A 398 -13.20 8.88 4.54
CA LYS A 398 -11.83 9.28 4.21
C LYS A 398 -11.19 10.17 5.27
N PHE A 399 -11.98 11.08 5.85
CA PHE A 399 -11.46 12.20 6.66
C PHE A 399 -11.64 12.02 8.17
N VAL A 400 -12.37 10.99 8.60
CA VAL A 400 -12.53 10.60 9.99
C VAL A 400 -12.03 9.16 10.13
N ARG A 401 -10.91 8.98 10.83
CA ARG A 401 -10.24 7.67 10.97
C ARG A 401 -10.56 7.03 12.33
N PRO A 402 -10.40 5.69 12.47
CA PRO A 402 -10.52 5.01 13.76
C PRO A 402 -9.73 5.73 14.86
N GLY A 403 -10.31 5.86 16.04
CA GLY A 403 -9.76 6.59 17.19
C GLY A 403 -10.16 8.07 17.26
N ALA A 404 -10.73 8.65 16.20
CA ALA A 404 -11.28 10.00 16.25
C ALA A 404 -12.44 10.09 17.27
N VAL A 405 -12.52 11.20 18.00
CA VAL A 405 -13.59 11.46 18.97
C VAL A 405 -14.55 12.49 18.39
N ARG A 406 -15.86 12.20 18.41
CA ARG A 406 -16.87 13.21 18.06
C ARG A 406 -16.89 14.31 19.13
N ILE A 407 -16.85 15.56 18.70
CA ILE A 407 -16.80 16.74 19.57
C ILE A 407 -17.94 17.72 19.29
N GLY A 408 -18.23 18.59 20.25
CA GLY A 408 -19.37 19.51 20.19
C GLY A 408 -19.26 20.53 19.06
N ILE A 409 -20.37 20.73 18.34
CA ILE A 409 -20.57 21.83 17.40
C ILE A 409 -21.93 22.50 17.66
N THR A 410 -21.98 23.83 17.68
CA THR A 410 -23.20 24.61 17.96
C THR A 410 -23.29 25.85 17.07
N GLY A 411 -24.48 26.43 16.92
CA GLY A 411 -24.72 27.63 16.10
C GLY A 411 -25.21 27.35 14.67
N GLN A 412 -25.52 26.08 14.38
CA GLN A 412 -26.02 25.59 13.10
C GLN A 412 -27.57 25.48 13.08
N ASP A 413 -28.15 25.28 11.90
CA ASP A 413 -29.60 25.11 11.70
C ASP A 413 -29.91 23.83 10.89
N SER A 414 -31.19 23.43 10.79
CA SER A 414 -31.58 22.17 10.14
C SER A 414 -31.27 22.10 8.63
N SER A 415 -30.97 23.24 7.99
CA SER A 415 -30.61 23.34 6.57
C SER A 415 -29.10 23.48 6.33
N LEU A 416 -28.29 23.59 7.38
CA LEU A 416 -26.84 23.50 7.33
C LEU A 416 -26.35 22.75 8.56
N VAL A 417 -26.15 21.44 8.42
CA VAL A 417 -25.77 20.56 9.52
C VAL A 417 -24.30 20.21 9.38
N GLY A 418 -23.52 20.35 10.45
CA GLY A 418 -22.14 19.91 10.57
C GLY A 418 -21.94 19.04 11.80
N ILE A 419 -20.99 18.13 11.70
CA ILE A 419 -20.56 17.22 12.77
C ILE A 419 -19.05 17.30 12.85
N ALA A 420 -18.54 17.52 14.06
CA ALA A 420 -17.12 17.75 14.29
C ALA A 420 -16.48 16.55 14.98
N PHE A 421 -15.25 16.26 14.59
CA PHE A 421 -14.42 15.19 15.11
C PHE A 421 -13.05 15.76 15.43
N TYR A 422 -12.42 15.19 16.44
CA TYR A 422 -11.04 15.47 16.78
C TYR A 422 -10.32 14.14 17.01
N ASP A 423 -9.30 13.92 16.19
CA ASP A 423 -8.37 12.83 16.40
C ASP A 423 -7.21 13.34 17.25
N ASP A 424 -7.07 12.82 18.47
CA ASP A 424 -6.00 13.23 19.36
C ASP A 424 -4.65 12.62 18.96
N VAL A 425 -4.62 11.57 18.15
CA VAL A 425 -3.37 11.07 17.56
C VAL A 425 -2.93 12.06 16.50
N SER A 426 -3.63 12.20 15.37
CA SER A 426 -3.23 13.13 14.31
C SER A 426 -3.48 14.63 14.62
N LYS A 427 -3.89 14.98 15.85
CA LYS A 427 -4.28 16.34 16.27
C LYS A 427 -5.23 17.04 15.26
N LYS A 428 -5.96 16.25 14.46
CA LYS A 428 -6.73 16.70 13.31
C LYS A 428 -8.15 16.98 13.75
N VAL A 429 -8.64 18.16 13.41
CA VAL A 429 -10.07 18.47 13.49
C VAL A 429 -10.72 18.21 12.13
N SER A 430 -11.83 17.50 12.09
CA SER A 430 -12.62 17.28 10.87
C SER A 430 -14.05 17.72 11.12
N ILE A 431 -14.62 18.50 10.22
CA ILE A 431 -16.03 18.92 10.24
C ILE A 431 -16.64 18.40 8.95
N VAL A 432 -17.55 17.44 9.06
CA VAL A 432 -18.31 16.90 7.93
C VAL A 432 -19.73 17.42 8.02
N GLY A 433 -20.29 17.93 6.92
CA GLY A 433 -21.61 18.54 6.97
C GLY A 433 -22.35 18.60 5.65
N ILE A 434 -23.65 18.88 5.70
CA ILE A 434 -24.53 19.04 4.55
C ILE A 434 -25.09 20.45 4.54
N ASN A 435 -24.91 21.16 3.41
CA ASN A 435 -25.66 22.36 3.09
C ASN A 435 -26.86 21.99 2.22
N LYS A 436 -28.06 21.96 2.84
CA LYS A 436 -29.34 21.71 2.16
C LYS A 436 -29.95 22.98 1.59
N LYS A 437 -29.29 24.14 1.74
CA LYS A 437 -29.76 25.40 1.16
C LYS A 437 -29.40 25.43 -0.33
N HIS A 438 -30.33 25.90 -1.15
CA HIS A 438 -30.12 26.19 -2.58
C HIS A 438 -29.24 27.42 -2.85
N VAL A 439 -28.51 27.89 -1.83
CA VAL A 439 -27.60 29.03 -1.88
C VAL A 439 -26.30 28.67 -1.17
N ARG A 440 -25.20 29.30 -1.61
CA ARG A 440 -23.91 29.24 -0.91
C ARG A 440 -24.00 29.87 0.47
N VAL A 441 -23.25 29.31 1.42
CA VAL A 441 -23.20 29.76 2.81
C VAL A 441 -21.79 30.21 3.17
N ASN A 442 -21.67 31.35 3.85
CA ASN A 442 -20.42 31.76 4.48
C ASN A 442 -20.31 31.06 5.84
N PHE A 443 -19.54 29.97 5.90
CA PHE A 443 -19.33 29.17 7.09
C PHE A 443 -18.19 29.76 7.92
N LYS A 444 -18.50 30.28 9.11
CA LYS A 444 -17.54 30.88 10.04
C LYS A 444 -17.43 30.02 11.30
N GLY A 445 -16.28 29.39 11.52
CA GLY A 445 -16.06 28.53 12.69
C GLY A 445 -15.13 29.14 13.73
N THR A 446 -15.42 28.90 15.00
CA THR A 446 -14.52 29.19 16.14
C THR A 446 -14.10 27.89 16.81
N LEU A 447 -12.78 27.64 16.87
CA LEU A 447 -12.17 26.46 17.49
C LEU A 447 -11.91 26.72 18.98
N GLN A 448 -12.53 25.95 19.85
CA GLN A 448 -12.42 26.06 21.31
C GLN A 448 -11.81 24.78 21.88
N ASN A 449 -10.90 24.94 22.84
CA ASN A 449 -10.23 23.83 23.54
C ASN A 449 -9.48 22.84 22.63
N LEU A 450 -9.18 23.26 21.41
CA LEU A 450 -8.35 22.56 20.44
C LEU A 450 -6.92 23.13 20.45
N PRO A 451 -5.92 22.32 20.01
CA PRO A 451 -4.56 22.80 19.77
C PRO A 451 -4.53 23.93 18.73
N ALA A 452 -3.37 24.56 18.56
CA ALA A 452 -3.18 25.57 17.53
C ALA A 452 -3.33 24.92 16.14
N ILE A 453 -4.35 25.34 15.40
CA ILE A 453 -4.61 24.93 14.03
C ILE A 453 -4.54 26.20 13.20
N ASN A 454 -3.65 26.22 12.20
CA ASN A 454 -3.35 27.42 11.40
C ASN A 454 -3.95 27.34 9.98
N ASN A 455 -4.17 26.14 9.48
CA ASN A 455 -4.72 25.88 8.15
C ASN A 455 -5.72 24.73 8.20
N LEU A 456 -6.73 24.81 7.35
CA LEU A 456 -7.73 23.76 7.12
C LEU A 456 -7.89 23.60 5.60
N GLU A 457 -8.19 22.40 5.16
CA GLU A 457 -8.60 22.09 3.80
C GLU A 457 -10.13 22.02 3.73
N MET A 458 -10.70 22.37 2.58
CA MET A 458 -12.13 22.26 2.34
C MET A 458 -12.39 21.41 1.09
N TYR A 459 -13.27 20.43 1.24
CA TYR A 459 -13.73 19.55 0.18
C TYR A 459 -15.25 19.62 0.06
N TYR A 460 -15.81 19.44 -1.12
CA TYR A 460 -17.26 19.27 -1.29
C TYR A 460 -17.66 18.33 -2.44
N THR A 461 -18.85 17.76 -2.33
CA THR A 461 -19.54 17.01 -3.38
C THR A 461 -20.93 17.61 -3.56
N ASN A 462 -21.23 18.07 -4.78
CA ASN A 462 -22.53 18.60 -5.20
C ASN A 462 -22.92 17.95 -6.54
N ASN A 463 -24.01 18.33 -7.20
CA ASN A 463 -24.43 17.65 -8.45
C ASN A 463 -23.36 17.59 -9.56
N SER A 464 -22.45 18.56 -9.68
CA SER A 464 -21.44 18.62 -10.74
C SER A 464 -20.05 18.12 -10.33
N GLU A 465 -19.71 18.21 -9.05
CA GLU A 465 -18.37 17.97 -8.53
C GLU A 465 -18.33 16.77 -7.58
N ASN A 466 -17.20 16.06 -7.55
CA ASN A 466 -16.96 14.88 -6.72
C ASN A 466 -15.72 15.11 -5.84
N VAL A 467 -15.90 15.20 -4.52
CA VAL A 467 -14.82 15.43 -3.53
C VAL A 467 -13.85 16.53 -3.98
N HIS A 468 -14.39 17.63 -4.49
CA HIS A 468 -13.62 18.73 -5.04
C HIS A 468 -12.90 19.47 -3.92
N ARG A 469 -11.57 19.60 -4.03
CA ARG A 469 -10.75 20.38 -3.10
C ARG A 469 -10.83 21.86 -3.44
N ALA A 470 -11.43 22.65 -2.56
CA ALA A 470 -11.47 24.10 -2.66
C ALA A 470 -10.16 24.73 -2.14
N ALA A 471 -10.12 26.07 -2.12
CA ALA A 471 -9.01 26.81 -1.55
C ALA A 471 -8.84 26.55 -0.05
N ASP A 472 -7.58 26.52 0.41
CA ASP A 472 -7.20 26.40 1.80
C ASP A 472 -7.85 27.50 2.66
N VAL A 473 -8.24 27.11 3.87
CA VAL A 473 -8.99 27.92 4.81
C VAL A 473 -8.07 28.29 5.97
N MET A 474 -7.56 29.51 5.92
CA MET A 474 -6.68 30.05 6.97
C MET A 474 -7.42 30.21 8.31
N VAL A 475 -6.78 29.81 9.38
CA VAL A 475 -7.27 30.00 10.76
C VAL A 475 -6.46 31.12 11.42
N LYS A 476 -7.15 32.14 11.93
CA LYS A 476 -6.53 33.25 12.68
C LYS A 476 -7.24 33.43 14.00
N ASN A 477 -6.49 33.49 15.10
CA ASN A 477 -7.03 33.62 16.46
C ASN A 477 -8.12 32.56 16.76
N LYS A 478 -7.87 31.31 16.34
CA LYS A 478 -8.81 30.18 16.42
C LYS A 478 -10.14 30.37 15.66
N VAL A 479 -10.23 31.33 14.75
CA VAL A 479 -11.41 31.58 13.91
C VAL A 479 -11.04 31.33 12.46
N PHE A 480 -11.94 30.67 11.72
CA PHE A 480 -11.81 30.44 10.29
C PHE A 480 -13.10 30.82 9.55
N LYS A 481 -12.98 31.10 8.25
CA LYS A 481 -14.13 31.40 7.39
C LYS A 481 -13.92 30.82 6.01
N THR A 482 -14.93 30.12 5.50
CA THR A 482 -14.96 29.58 4.13
C THR A 482 -16.35 29.70 3.53
N THR A 483 -16.48 29.50 2.22
CA THR A 483 -17.76 29.47 1.52
C THR A 483 -18.11 28.04 1.13
N VAL A 484 -19.23 27.54 1.64
CA VAL A 484 -19.77 26.22 1.33
C VAL A 484 -20.78 26.35 0.18
N PRO A 485 -20.63 25.59 -0.93
CA PRO A 485 -21.58 25.60 -2.04
C PRO A 485 -23.01 25.22 -1.64
N ALA A 486 -23.99 25.59 -2.47
CA ALA A 486 -25.36 25.12 -2.33
C ALA A 486 -25.46 23.60 -2.55
N ASP A 487 -26.47 22.97 -1.95
CA ASP A 487 -26.87 21.57 -2.21
C ASP A 487 -25.67 20.60 -2.25
N CYS A 488 -24.87 20.62 -1.20
CA CYS A 488 -23.64 19.83 -1.14
C CYS A 488 -23.42 19.19 0.22
N ILE A 489 -22.69 18.09 0.21
CA ILE A 489 -21.93 17.63 1.37
C ILE A 489 -20.53 18.24 1.30
N PHE A 490 -19.97 18.58 2.45
CA PHE A 490 -18.66 19.19 2.57
C PHE A 490 -17.87 18.59 3.74
N THR A 491 -16.56 18.69 3.63
CA THR A 491 -15.63 18.44 4.73
C THR A 491 -14.70 19.63 4.86
N ILE A 492 -14.59 20.17 6.07
CA ILE A 492 -13.53 21.12 6.44
C ILE A 492 -12.66 20.40 7.45
N THR A 493 -11.41 20.16 7.11
CA THR A 493 -10.55 19.31 7.93
C THR A 493 -9.17 19.92 8.07
N GLY A 494 -8.50 19.69 9.20
CA GLY A 494 -7.07 19.95 9.27
C GLY A 494 -6.39 19.14 8.18
N THR A 495 -5.38 19.74 7.55
CA THR A 495 -4.30 18.91 7.05
C THR A 495 -3.90 18.02 8.21
N GLU A 496 -3.68 16.72 8.00
CA GLU A 496 -3.06 15.92 9.03
C GLU A 496 -1.90 16.75 9.59
N LEU A 497 -1.99 17.15 10.85
CA LEU A 497 -0.80 17.13 11.64
C LEU A 497 -0.57 15.63 11.69
N THR A 498 0.08 15.05 10.66
CA THR A 498 0.68 13.75 10.82
C THR A 498 1.30 13.88 12.17
N ASN A 499 0.88 13.01 13.07
CA ASN A 499 1.38 13.08 14.39
C ASN A 499 2.89 12.98 14.15
N GLU A 500 3.59 14.10 14.29
CA GLU A 500 5.03 14.09 14.41
C GLU A 500 5.38 13.33 15.71
N SER A 501 4.38 12.76 16.42
CA SER A 501 4.49 11.74 17.44
C SER A 501 4.01 10.31 17.10
N SER A 502 3.71 9.95 15.84
CA SER A 502 4.38 8.75 15.29
C SER A 502 5.65 9.27 14.66
N LYS A 503 6.60 9.74 15.51
CA LYS A 503 7.86 10.42 15.15
C LYS A 503 7.87 10.75 13.66
N VAL A 504 7.45 11.94 13.20
CA VAL A 504 7.79 12.31 11.82
C VAL A 504 9.29 12.17 11.79
N ARG A 505 9.73 11.11 11.11
CA ARG A 505 11.13 10.90 10.86
C ARG A 505 11.43 12.04 9.94
N LEU A 506 12.10 13.04 10.49
CA LEU A 506 12.71 14.09 9.71
C LEU A 506 13.40 13.37 8.55
N LYS A 507 13.01 13.70 7.33
CA LYS A 507 13.67 13.17 6.14
C LYS A 507 14.75 14.17 5.75
N PRO A 508 16.01 13.75 5.62
CA PRO A 508 17.05 14.66 5.16
C PRO A 508 16.88 14.98 3.67
N GLU A 509 16.34 14.08 2.86
CA GLU A 509 16.14 14.25 1.43
C GLU A 509 14.92 15.12 1.07
N PRO A 510 14.97 15.87 -0.05
CA PRO A 510 13.82 16.61 -0.54
C PRO A 510 12.83 15.69 -1.28
N SER A 511 11.61 16.19 -1.50
CA SER A 511 10.57 15.47 -2.24
C SER A 511 11.04 15.04 -3.63
N GLY A 512 10.63 13.84 -4.05
CA GLY A 512 11.03 13.21 -5.30
C GLY A 512 12.28 12.32 -5.17
N TRP A 513 12.98 12.37 -4.04
CA TRP A 513 14.02 11.39 -3.69
C TRP A 513 13.44 10.29 -2.81
N TYR A 514 13.82 9.05 -3.11
CA TYR A 514 13.34 7.86 -2.40
C TYR A 514 14.54 7.05 -1.94
N ALA A 515 14.67 6.86 -0.62
CA ALA A 515 15.67 6.00 0.00
C ALA A 515 15.33 4.53 -0.26
N GLY A 516 16.31 3.75 -0.70
CA GLY A 516 16.16 2.30 -0.85
C GLY A 516 17.43 1.54 -0.59
N ASP A 517 17.28 0.26 -0.26
CA ASP A 517 18.38 -0.68 -0.07
C ASP A 517 18.40 -1.67 -1.24
N MET A 518 19.49 -1.67 -2.01
CA MET A 518 19.61 -2.44 -3.24
C MET A 518 20.15 -3.86 -3.03
N HIS A 519 20.57 -4.18 -1.80
CA HIS A 519 21.33 -5.39 -1.49
C HIS A 519 20.83 -6.03 -0.19
N VAL A 520 19.80 -6.87 -0.31
CA VAL A 520 19.14 -7.51 0.83
C VAL A 520 18.96 -8.99 0.58
N HIS A 521 19.31 -9.82 1.56
CA HIS A 521 19.07 -11.25 1.60
C HIS A 521 18.18 -11.63 2.77
N ARG A 522 17.74 -12.90 2.78
CA ARG A 522 16.99 -13.48 3.89
C ARG A 522 17.89 -14.19 4.88
N ASP A 523 19.07 -14.61 4.48
CA ASP A 523 20.11 -15.16 5.34
C ASP A 523 21.49 -14.91 4.72
N CYS A 524 22.52 -15.53 5.29
CA CYS A 524 23.88 -15.48 4.76
C CYS A 524 24.61 -16.80 5.08
N GLY A 525 24.33 -17.88 4.34
CA GLY A 525 24.98 -19.18 4.55
C GLY A 525 24.57 -19.94 5.81
N GLY A 526 23.51 -19.51 6.50
CA GLY A 526 23.13 -20.01 7.83
C GLY A 526 22.32 -21.32 7.83
N PRO A 527 21.99 -21.87 9.02
CA PRO A 527 21.01 -22.96 9.13
C PRO A 527 19.61 -22.47 8.74
N VAL A 528 18.78 -23.37 8.19
CA VAL A 528 17.46 -23.05 7.61
C VAL A 528 16.53 -22.37 8.62
N GLU A 529 16.62 -22.74 9.90
CA GLU A 529 15.84 -22.14 10.98
C GLU A 529 16.17 -20.66 11.24
N GLY A 530 17.32 -20.19 10.76
CA GLY A 530 17.80 -18.80 10.89
C GLY A 530 17.40 -17.88 9.75
N ILE A 531 16.73 -18.39 8.71
CA ILE A 531 16.29 -17.62 7.54
C ILE A 531 15.22 -16.61 7.96
N LEU A 532 15.43 -15.34 7.58
CA LEU A 532 14.50 -14.26 7.87
C LEU A 532 13.14 -14.53 7.17
N PRO A 533 12.02 -14.52 7.91
CA PRO A 533 10.70 -14.57 7.33
C PRO A 533 10.41 -13.29 6.52
N GLU A 534 9.86 -13.44 5.31
CA GLU A 534 9.56 -12.31 4.41
C GLU A 534 8.58 -11.30 5.03
N SER A 535 7.72 -11.76 5.94
CA SER A 535 6.78 -10.91 6.69
C SER A 535 7.48 -9.87 7.57
N LYS A 536 8.79 -9.99 7.80
CA LYS A 536 9.59 -9.03 8.59
C LYS A 536 10.10 -7.85 7.78
N PHE A 537 10.13 -7.92 6.45
CA PHE A 537 10.71 -6.86 5.65
C PHE A 537 10.02 -5.51 5.85
N VAL A 538 8.68 -5.48 5.86
CA VAL A 538 7.93 -4.23 6.07
C VAL A 538 8.27 -3.58 7.41
N GLU A 539 8.29 -4.37 8.50
CA GLU A 539 8.68 -3.91 9.84
C GLU A 539 10.11 -3.33 9.83
N MET A 540 11.06 -4.00 9.19
CA MET A 540 12.45 -3.53 9.11
C MET A 540 12.59 -2.26 8.24
N MET A 541 11.85 -2.17 7.14
CA MET A 541 11.79 -0.97 6.30
C MET A 541 11.17 0.21 7.05
N GLU A 542 10.16 -0.02 7.91
CA GLU A 542 9.61 1.01 8.80
C GLU A 542 10.64 1.52 9.80
N VAL A 543 11.50 0.63 10.33
CA VAL A 543 12.56 0.98 11.28
C VAL A 543 13.62 1.89 10.65
N ASN A 544 13.80 1.88 9.32
CA ASN A 544 14.79 2.73 8.64
C ASN A 544 14.20 3.66 7.56
N ASP A 545 12.87 3.77 7.49
CA ASP A 545 12.11 4.63 6.57
C ASP A 545 12.48 4.47 5.08
N LEU A 546 12.74 3.22 4.70
CA LEU A 546 13.05 2.85 3.33
C LEU A 546 11.77 2.81 2.49
N ALA A 547 11.82 3.42 1.31
CA ALA A 547 10.74 3.37 0.33
C ALA A 547 10.75 2.07 -0.47
N VAL A 548 11.92 1.44 -0.61
CA VAL A 548 12.10 0.24 -1.44
C VAL A 548 13.26 -0.61 -0.95
N ILE A 549 13.13 -1.92 -1.07
CA ILE A 549 14.24 -2.86 -0.97
C ILE A 549 14.27 -3.81 -2.18
N SER A 550 15.47 -4.23 -2.56
CA SER A 550 15.70 -5.31 -3.50
C SER A 550 16.21 -6.54 -2.74
N VAL A 551 15.40 -7.60 -2.71
CA VAL A 551 15.72 -8.88 -2.10
C VAL A 551 16.39 -9.76 -3.14
N LEU A 552 17.69 -10.00 -2.99
CA LEU A 552 18.54 -10.68 -3.94
C LEU A 552 18.52 -12.19 -3.68
N ALA A 553 17.92 -12.91 -4.62
CA ALA A 553 18.03 -14.35 -4.71
C ALA A 553 19.43 -14.74 -5.21
N ASP A 554 19.97 -15.81 -4.66
CA ASP A 554 21.30 -16.30 -5.05
C ASP A 554 21.22 -17.12 -6.34
N MET A 555 21.70 -16.53 -7.44
CA MET A 555 21.89 -17.19 -8.74
C MET A 555 23.23 -17.94 -8.83
N GLY A 556 24.04 -17.83 -7.78
CA GLY A 556 25.35 -18.40 -7.64
C GLY A 556 25.34 -19.83 -7.12
N ASN A 557 26.11 -20.07 -6.07
CA ASN A 557 26.34 -21.41 -5.52
C ASN A 557 25.30 -21.84 -4.46
N GLY A 558 24.34 -20.97 -4.11
CA GLY A 558 23.31 -21.25 -3.10
C GLY A 558 23.79 -21.04 -1.66
N GLU A 559 24.76 -20.16 -1.47
CA GLU A 559 25.18 -19.65 -0.17
C GLU A 559 23.98 -19.01 0.56
N VAL A 560 23.23 -18.14 -0.11
CA VAL A 560 21.98 -17.59 0.43
C VAL A 560 20.81 -18.51 0.11
N LYS A 561 19.99 -18.78 1.11
CA LYS A 561 18.95 -19.81 1.14
C LYS A 561 17.56 -19.25 1.48
N PRO A 562 16.49 -19.89 0.96
CA PRO A 562 16.51 -21.00 0.02
C PRO A 562 16.57 -20.48 -1.43
N SER A 563 17.73 -20.57 -2.08
CA SER A 563 17.98 -20.05 -3.43
C SER A 563 16.98 -20.56 -4.46
N GLU A 564 16.71 -21.87 -4.50
CA GLU A 564 15.74 -22.49 -5.42
C GLU A 564 14.34 -21.88 -5.32
N ILE A 565 13.93 -21.42 -4.14
CA ILE A 565 12.61 -20.82 -3.91
C ILE A 565 12.64 -19.32 -4.21
N ASP A 566 13.69 -18.62 -3.79
CA ASP A 566 13.77 -17.17 -3.95
C ASP A 566 14.04 -16.78 -5.42
N LEU A 567 14.76 -17.60 -6.19
CA LEU A 567 14.95 -17.40 -7.64
C LEU A 567 13.62 -17.37 -8.40
N LEU A 568 12.65 -18.21 -8.01
CA LEU A 568 11.31 -18.25 -8.63
C LEU A 568 10.49 -16.98 -8.37
N LYS A 569 10.88 -16.16 -7.38
CA LYS A 569 10.21 -14.90 -7.05
C LYS A 569 10.74 -13.74 -7.88
N VAL A 570 11.91 -13.88 -8.50
CA VAL A 570 12.41 -12.94 -9.51
C VAL A 570 11.58 -13.13 -10.78
N ASN A 571 10.47 -12.40 -10.87
CA ASN A 571 9.48 -12.56 -11.93
C ASN A 571 9.00 -11.21 -12.52
N GLY A 572 9.75 -10.14 -12.24
CA GLY A 572 9.46 -8.77 -12.68
C GLY A 572 8.27 -8.09 -11.99
N LYS A 573 7.73 -8.67 -10.91
CA LYS A 573 6.63 -8.08 -10.12
C LYS A 573 7.07 -7.78 -8.70
N ASP A 574 6.50 -6.72 -8.14
CA ASP A 574 6.66 -6.41 -6.72
C ASP A 574 6.05 -7.55 -5.87
N SER A 575 6.68 -7.84 -4.73
CA SER A 575 6.20 -8.85 -3.78
C SER A 575 4.79 -8.48 -3.29
N PRO A 576 3.87 -9.45 -3.12
CA PRO A 576 2.55 -9.23 -2.52
C PRO A 576 2.58 -8.65 -1.09
N LEU A 577 3.75 -8.71 -0.43
CA LEU A 577 3.96 -8.10 0.90
C LEU A 577 4.28 -6.60 0.84
N SER A 578 4.44 -6.04 -0.36
CA SER A 578 4.62 -4.59 -0.53
C SER A 578 3.38 -3.85 -0.06
N ILE A 579 3.58 -2.71 0.62
CA ILE A 579 2.51 -1.82 1.08
C ILE A 579 2.71 -0.41 0.51
N PRO A 580 1.71 0.48 0.55
CA PRO A 580 1.89 1.86 0.09
C PRO A 580 3.09 2.54 0.74
N GLY A 581 4.03 3.01 -0.10
CA GLY A 581 5.26 3.66 0.34
C GLY A 581 6.41 2.72 0.71
N ARG A 582 6.23 1.39 0.62
CA ARG A 582 7.27 0.38 0.88
C ARG A 582 7.19 -0.76 -0.12
N THR A 583 8.03 -0.70 -1.14
CA THR A 583 8.11 -1.73 -2.18
C THR A 583 9.17 -2.77 -1.84
N ILE A 584 8.77 -4.04 -1.82
CA ILE A 584 9.69 -5.18 -1.73
C ILE A 584 9.75 -5.80 -3.12
N HIS A 585 10.92 -5.85 -3.74
CA HIS A 585 11.10 -6.48 -5.05
C HIS A 585 12.12 -7.61 -4.95
N TYR A 586 11.92 -8.70 -5.70
CA TYR A 586 12.91 -9.78 -5.79
C TYR A 586 13.73 -9.64 -7.06
N ASP A 587 15.04 -9.69 -6.89
CA ASP A 587 16.06 -9.60 -7.92
C ASP A 587 17.17 -10.61 -7.60
N ALA A 588 18.38 -10.45 -8.13
CA ALA A 588 19.40 -11.47 -7.94
C ALA A 588 20.82 -10.94 -7.70
N GLU A 589 21.58 -11.74 -6.97
CA GLU A 589 23.04 -11.66 -6.89
C GLU A 589 23.66 -12.96 -7.41
N TRP A 590 24.82 -12.81 -8.05
CA TRP A 590 25.62 -13.93 -8.52
C TRP A 590 26.86 -14.13 -7.62
N HIS A 591 26.83 -15.19 -6.79
CA HIS A 591 27.80 -15.49 -5.72
C HIS A 591 28.91 -16.50 -6.09
N TRP A 592 29.35 -16.61 -7.34
CA TRP A 592 30.46 -17.53 -7.65
C TRP A 592 31.81 -16.87 -7.37
N ASP A 593 32.62 -17.52 -6.52
CA ASP A 593 33.85 -16.92 -5.99
C ASP A 593 35.08 -17.87 -6.01
N PRO A 594 36.31 -17.36 -5.85
CA PRO A 594 37.54 -18.16 -5.96
C PRO A 594 37.85 -19.04 -4.73
N PHE A 595 37.20 -18.84 -3.58
CA PHE A 595 37.46 -19.55 -2.32
C PHE A 595 36.32 -20.38 -1.77
N GLY A 596 35.10 -20.29 -2.32
CA GLY A 596 33.92 -21.01 -1.88
C GLY A 596 34.24 -22.44 -1.41
N THR A 597 34.22 -22.65 -0.09
CA THR A 597 34.66 -23.88 0.57
C THR A 597 33.65 -25.02 0.49
N THR A 598 32.51 -24.79 -0.15
CA THR A 598 31.31 -25.66 -0.07
C THR A 598 30.87 -26.28 -1.40
N PHE A 599 31.51 -25.96 -2.55
CA PHE A 599 30.98 -26.36 -3.86
C PHE A 599 32.06 -26.77 -4.88
N GLU A 600 31.65 -27.54 -5.91
CA GLU A 600 32.53 -28.16 -6.91
C GLU A 600 33.11 -27.14 -7.93
N HIS A 601 32.41 -26.03 -8.17
CA HIS A 601 32.78 -25.02 -9.15
C HIS A 601 33.16 -23.67 -8.50
N LYS A 602 34.09 -22.93 -9.13
CA LYS A 602 34.63 -21.64 -8.67
C LYS A 602 34.72 -20.67 -9.85
N ALA A 603 34.62 -19.37 -9.58
CA ALA A 603 34.76 -18.33 -10.61
C ALA A 603 35.66 -17.19 -10.15
N LEU A 604 36.23 -16.48 -11.12
CA LEU A 604 36.93 -15.23 -10.90
C LEU A 604 35.93 -14.07 -11.06
N GLY A 605 36.13 -12.96 -10.35
CA GLY A 605 35.39 -11.72 -10.65
C GLY A 605 34.55 -11.12 -9.52
N GLY A 606 34.46 -11.78 -8.36
CA GLY A 606 33.65 -11.33 -7.22
C GLY A 606 32.14 -11.43 -7.50
N HIS A 607 31.32 -10.79 -6.66
CA HIS A 607 29.87 -10.83 -6.84
C HIS A 607 29.36 -9.68 -7.70
N ILE A 608 28.20 -9.89 -8.30
CA ILE A 608 27.48 -8.87 -9.07
C ILE A 608 25.99 -8.90 -8.74
N VAL A 609 25.38 -7.71 -8.72
CA VAL A 609 23.95 -7.51 -8.47
C VAL A 609 23.24 -7.18 -9.78
N LEU A 610 22.09 -7.82 -9.99
CA LEU A 610 21.23 -7.66 -11.15
C LEU A 610 19.86 -7.19 -10.68
N LEU A 611 19.44 -5.99 -11.10
CA LEU A 611 18.18 -5.37 -10.66
C LEU A 611 17.19 -5.18 -11.81
N GLY A 612 15.90 -5.34 -11.51
CA GLY A 612 14.81 -5.23 -12.46
C GLY A 612 14.73 -6.40 -13.44
N LEU A 613 15.09 -7.60 -12.98
CA LEU A 613 15.00 -8.84 -13.74
C LEU A 613 13.54 -9.29 -13.91
N THR A 614 13.28 -10.03 -14.99
CA THR A 614 11.98 -10.64 -15.29
C THR A 614 11.96 -12.15 -15.02
N GLU A 615 13.12 -12.79 -14.94
CA GLU A 615 13.32 -14.17 -14.53
C GLU A 615 14.73 -14.35 -13.95
N SER A 616 14.88 -15.36 -13.09
CA SER A 616 16.19 -15.82 -12.63
C SER A 616 16.22 -17.34 -12.46
N HIS A 617 17.41 -17.88 -12.58
CA HIS A 617 17.74 -19.27 -12.32
C HIS A 617 19.23 -19.35 -11.94
N GLN A 618 19.65 -20.49 -11.42
CA GLN A 618 21.07 -20.70 -11.10
C GLN A 618 21.90 -20.72 -12.40
N ILE A 619 22.97 -19.94 -12.46
CA ILE A 619 23.85 -19.88 -13.63
C ILE A 619 25.30 -19.94 -13.13
N TRP A 620 26.04 -20.97 -13.54
CA TRP A 620 27.49 -21.01 -13.36
C TRP A 620 28.21 -20.48 -14.59
N GLU A 621 29.15 -19.57 -14.38
CA GLU A 621 30.04 -19.02 -15.41
C GLU A 621 31.43 -18.75 -14.82
N GLU A 622 32.48 -18.83 -15.65
CA GLU A 622 33.87 -18.67 -15.18
C GLU A 622 34.26 -17.19 -14.96
N SER A 623 33.46 -16.26 -15.50
CA SER A 623 33.64 -14.80 -15.40
C SER A 623 32.27 -14.09 -15.42
N PRO A 624 32.12 -12.90 -14.81
CA PRO A 624 30.86 -12.19 -14.68
C PRO A 624 30.21 -11.78 -16.01
N TYR A 625 30.96 -11.69 -17.12
CA TYR A 625 30.48 -10.99 -18.32
C TYR A 625 29.19 -11.56 -18.92
N LYS A 626 29.02 -12.89 -18.95
CA LYS A 626 27.79 -13.51 -19.49
C LYS A 626 26.58 -13.25 -18.60
N ILE A 627 26.81 -13.15 -17.29
CA ILE A 627 25.78 -12.85 -16.30
C ILE A 627 25.36 -11.38 -16.40
N LEU A 628 26.34 -10.47 -16.57
CA LEU A 628 26.06 -9.06 -16.87
C LEU A 628 25.24 -8.93 -18.17
N GLU A 629 25.62 -9.64 -19.23
CA GLU A 629 24.86 -9.66 -20.49
C GLU A 629 23.46 -10.27 -20.34
N TYR A 630 23.32 -11.29 -19.50
CA TYR A 630 22.02 -11.89 -19.17
C TYR A 630 21.09 -10.87 -18.52
N GLY A 631 21.55 -10.13 -17.50
CA GLY A 631 20.73 -9.11 -16.86
C GLY A 631 20.32 -7.98 -17.81
N LYS A 632 21.26 -7.51 -18.64
CA LYS A 632 20.99 -6.44 -19.63
C LYS A 632 19.99 -6.89 -20.71
N LYS A 633 20.00 -8.16 -21.14
CA LYS A 633 19.03 -8.69 -22.11
C LYS A 633 17.59 -8.64 -21.60
N GLN A 634 17.40 -8.65 -20.28
CA GLN A 634 16.10 -8.52 -19.64
C GLN A 634 15.67 -7.06 -19.39
N ASN A 635 16.41 -6.08 -19.89
CA ASN A 635 16.24 -4.66 -19.56
C ASN A 635 16.45 -4.38 -18.05
N GLY A 636 17.14 -5.27 -17.34
CA GLY A 636 17.68 -5.03 -16.00
C GLY A 636 18.89 -4.11 -16.05
N ILE A 637 19.34 -3.69 -14.86
CA ILE A 637 20.63 -3.01 -14.67
C ILE A 637 21.56 -3.94 -13.90
N VAL A 638 22.86 -3.84 -14.16
CA VAL A 638 23.84 -4.76 -13.58
C VAL A 638 25.05 -4.02 -13.05
N GLY A 639 25.62 -4.49 -11.94
CA GLY A 639 26.71 -3.79 -11.27
C GLY A 639 27.55 -4.67 -10.37
N PHE A 640 28.78 -4.24 -10.13
CA PHE A 640 29.64 -4.85 -9.12
C PHE A 640 29.28 -4.33 -7.74
N CYS A 641 29.09 -5.23 -6.79
CA CYS A 641 28.94 -4.96 -5.37
C CYS A 641 30.27 -5.19 -4.63
N HIS A 642 30.27 -4.95 -3.32
CA HIS A 642 31.38 -5.25 -2.42
C HIS A 642 32.67 -4.51 -2.79
N THR A 643 32.55 -3.33 -3.39
CA THR A 643 33.71 -2.62 -3.92
C THR A 643 34.62 -2.08 -2.82
N GLU A 644 34.18 -2.03 -1.56
CA GLU A 644 34.98 -1.65 -0.39
C GLU A 644 36.07 -2.64 -0.02
N TYR A 645 36.04 -3.86 -0.58
CA TYR A 645 37.18 -4.77 -0.47
C TYR A 645 38.35 -4.37 -1.37
N LEU A 646 38.18 -3.39 -2.25
CA LEU A 646 39.27 -2.84 -3.05
C LEU A 646 40.27 -2.10 -2.15
N LYS A 647 41.53 -2.14 -2.58
CA LYS A 647 42.62 -1.31 -2.03
C LYS A 647 43.04 -0.30 -3.10
N ASP A 648 43.69 0.78 -2.70
CA ASP A 648 44.29 1.79 -3.60
C ASP A 648 45.55 1.28 -4.35
N THR A 649 45.59 -0.01 -4.64
CA THR A 649 46.64 -0.73 -5.36
C THR A 649 46.01 -1.72 -6.33
N ILE A 650 46.79 -2.19 -7.30
CA ILE A 650 46.38 -3.30 -8.16
C ILE A 650 46.14 -4.52 -7.27
N GLN A 651 44.97 -5.15 -7.41
CA GLN A 651 44.62 -6.32 -6.61
C GLN A 651 45.39 -7.52 -7.12
N ASN A 652 46.12 -8.16 -6.21
CA ASN A 652 46.87 -9.38 -6.49
C ASN A 652 46.60 -10.46 -5.43
N GLU A 653 45.63 -10.20 -4.56
CA GLU A 653 45.08 -11.13 -3.59
C GLU A 653 43.59 -11.25 -3.90
N LEU A 654 43.05 -12.46 -3.79
CA LEU A 654 41.65 -12.74 -3.98
C LEU A 654 41.00 -12.98 -2.60
N ASN A 655 39.70 -12.75 -2.49
CA ASN A 655 38.81 -13.31 -1.46
C ASN A 655 37.46 -13.65 -2.13
N CYS A 656 36.40 -13.92 -1.36
CA CYS A 656 35.06 -14.18 -1.91
C CYS A 656 34.55 -13.08 -2.85
N CYS A 657 34.91 -11.83 -2.55
CA CYS A 657 34.05 -10.70 -2.88
C CYS A 657 34.79 -9.58 -3.63
N ILE A 658 36.12 -9.60 -3.74
CA ILE A 658 36.90 -8.56 -4.46
C ILE A 658 36.55 -8.59 -5.96
N PRO A 659 35.98 -7.50 -6.52
CA PRO A 659 35.45 -7.49 -7.88
C PRO A 659 36.54 -7.23 -8.93
N ILE A 660 37.55 -8.10 -9.06
CA ILE A 660 38.77 -7.78 -9.84
C ILE A 660 38.57 -7.50 -11.35
N GLU A 661 37.43 -7.90 -11.93
CA GLU A 661 37.12 -7.68 -13.35
C GLU A 661 36.37 -6.38 -13.62
N TYR A 662 36.04 -5.60 -12.58
CA TYR A 662 35.32 -4.33 -12.73
C TYR A 662 35.93 -3.37 -13.78
N PRO A 663 37.27 -3.20 -13.93
CA PRO A 663 37.80 -2.24 -14.89
C PRO A 663 37.54 -2.65 -16.33
N VAL A 664 37.50 -3.96 -16.60
CA VAL A 664 37.27 -4.55 -17.92
C VAL A 664 35.82 -4.31 -18.32
N GLU A 665 34.89 -4.75 -17.46
CA GLU A 665 33.47 -4.70 -17.78
C GLU A 665 32.94 -3.24 -17.77
N ALA A 666 33.51 -2.37 -16.94
CA ALA A 666 33.22 -0.94 -16.95
C ALA A 666 33.56 -0.27 -18.29
N VAL A 667 34.76 -0.49 -18.83
CA VAL A 667 35.16 0.16 -20.10
C VAL A 667 34.50 -0.46 -21.33
N LEU A 668 34.08 -1.72 -21.24
CA LEU A 668 33.31 -2.40 -22.29
C LEU A 668 31.82 -2.02 -22.26
N GLY A 669 31.34 -1.32 -21.22
CA GLY A 669 29.96 -0.85 -21.11
C GLY A 669 28.96 -1.94 -20.72
N THR A 670 29.44 -3.04 -20.13
CA THR A 670 28.62 -4.16 -19.68
C THR A 670 28.14 -4.01 -18.24
N THR A 671 28.53 -2.95 -17.54
CA THR A 671 28.05 -2.60 -16.20
C THR A 671 27.40 -1.21 -16.19
N ASP A 672 26.41 -1.00 -15.32
CA ASP A 672 25.60 0.22 -15.25
C ASP A 672 25.84 1.00 -13.93
N PHE A 673 26.20 0.30 -12.84
CA PHE A 673 26.45 0.89 -11.54
C PHE A 673 27.63 0.24 -10.80
N PHE A 674 28.14 0.95 -9.79
CA PHE A 674 29.21 0.51 -8.90
C PHE A 674 28.71 0.68 -7.45
N SER A 675 28.70 -0.39 -6.64
CA SER A 675 28.03 -0.39 -5.33
C SER A 675 28.99 -0.56 -4.16
N GLU A 676 28.67 0.17 -3.09
CA GLU A 676 29.23 0.05 -1.75
C GLU A 676 28.25 -0.72 -0.85
N ASP A 677 28.65 -1.87 -0.33
CA ASP A 677 27.74 -2.77 0.36
C ASP A 677 28.16 -3.14 1.80
N VAL A 678 29.31 -2.65 2.28
CA VAL A 678 29.89 -3.12 3.54
C VAL A 678 30.40 -2.02 4.46
N TYR A 679 30.01 -2.09 5.74
CA TYR A 679 30.23 -1.03 6.74
C TYR A 679 31.28 -1.37 7.81
N SER A 680 31.31 -2.63 8.26
CA SER A 680 32.17 -3.09 9.37
C SER A 680 33.66 -2.96 9.02
N SER A 681 34.54 -2.62 9.97
CA SER A 681 36.00 -2.70 9.78
C SER A 681 36.56 -4.14 9.86
N ASN A 682 35.76 -5.10 10.34
CA ASN A 682 36.13 -6.52 10.43
C ASN A 682 35.14 -7.38 9.62
N SER A 683 35.63 -8.01 8.55
CA SER A 683 34.86 -8.96 7.76
C SER A 683 35.07 -10.36 8.32
N PRO A 684 34.03 -11.21 8.41
CA PRO A 684 34.26 -12.66 8.52
C PRO A 684 35.03 -13.23 7.32
N ASN A 685 35.10 -12.51 6.18
CA ASN A 685 35.70 -12.96 4.92
C ASN A 685 37.17 -12.52 4.72
N TYR A 686 37.91 -12.25 5.80
CA TYR A 686 39.35 -11.93 5.80
C TYR A 686 39.77 -10.72 4.92
N GLY A 687 38.84 -9.86 4.52
CA GLY A 687 39.10 -8.66 3.75
C GLY A 687 39.45 -7.43 4.60
N ASN A 688 40.23 -6.50 4.04
CA ASN A 688 40.45 -5.17 4.62
C ASN A 688 39.55 -4.16 3.92
N TYR A 689 38.63 -3.55 4.66
CA TYR A 689 37.68 -2.59 4.09
C TYR A 689 38.26 -1.20 3.95
N SER A 690 38.09 -0.62 2.77
CA SER A 690 38.53 0.74 2.47
C SER A 690 37.52 1.45 1.57
N ALA A 691 36.49 2.03 2.19
CA ALA A 691 35.46 2.79 1.47
C ALA A 691 36.05 3.93 0.62
N ASP A 692 37.13 4.58 1.08
CA ASP A 692 37.79 5.61 0.28
C ASP A 692 38.53 5.03 -0.95
N ALA A 693 39.01 3.78 -0.89
CA ALA A 693 39.57 3.10 -2.07
C ALA A 693 38.50 2.83 -3.13
N THR A 694 37.25 2.53 -2.71
CA THR A 694 36.11 2.45 -3.62
C THR A 694 35.91 3.76 -4.38
N ILE A 695 35.79 4.88 -3.65
CA ILE A 695 35.58 6.19 -4.27
C ILE A 695 36.76 6.57 -5.16
N ASN A 696 37.99 6.22 -4.76
CA ASN A 696 39.18 6.44 -5.57
C ASN A 696 39.19 5.58 -6.85
N ALA A 697 38.69 4.34 -6.81
CA ALA A 697 38.50 3.50 -7.98
C ALA A 697 37.41 4.06 -8.90
N TYR A 698 36.28 4.47 -8.33
CA TYR A 698 35.17 5.11 -9.04
C TYR A 698 35.62 6.37 -9.77
N TYR A 699 36.38 7.25 -9.12
CA TYR A 699 36.92 8.47 -9.74
C TYR A 699 37.88 8.18 -10.89
N LYS A 700 38.69 7.12 -10.81
CA LYS A 700 39.56 6.71 -11.93
C LYS A 700 38.73 6.31 -13.15
N LEU A 701 37.62 5.59 -12.96
CA LEU A 701 36.69 5.23 -14.04
C LEU A 701 36.07 6.50 -14.66
N LEU A 702 35.56 7.41 -13.83
CA LEU A 702 34.97 8.66 -14.29
C LEU A 702 36.00 9.54 -15.04
N ASN A 703 37.25 9.59 -14.58
CA ASN A 703 38.35 10.31 -15.24
C ASN A 703 38.69 9.75 -16.62
N CYS A 704 38.46 8.45 -16.85
CA CYS A 704 38.56 7.79 -18.15
C CYS A 704 37.34 8.05 -19.05
N GLY A 705 36.30 8.70 -18.52
CA GLY A 705 35.05 8.99 -19.20
C GLY A 705 34.08 7.82 -19.27
N ILE A 706 34.27 6.82 -18.40
CA ILE A 706 33.32 5.74 -18.18
C ILE A 706 32.20 6.28 -17.29
N ARG A 707 30.95 6.09 -17.70
CA ARG A 707 29.78 6.64 -16.99
C ARG A 707 29.08 5.53 -16.23
N LEU A 708 29.18 5.56 -14.92
CA LEU A 708 28.51 4.64 -14.01
C LEU A 708 27.82 5.44 -12.91
N SER A 709 26.69 4.94 -12.43
CA SER A 709 26.10 5.45 -11.18
C SER A 709 26.78 4.83 -9.96
N LEU A 710 26.72 5.56 -8.86
CA LEU A 710 27.13 5.07 -7.55
C LEU A 710 25.90 4.57 -6.79
N CYS A 711 26.02 3.38 -6.21
CA CYS A 711 25.01 2.72 -5.39
C CYS A 711 25.56 2.37 -4.01
N ALA A 712 24.66 2.14 -3.07
CA ALA A 712 24.96 1.50 -1.81
C ALA A 712 23.79 0.64 -1.30
N GLY A 713 24.11 -0.45 -0.64
CA GLY A 713 23.16 -1.38 0.00
C GLY A 713 23.74 -1.97 1.27
N THR A 714 22.92 -2.58 2.13
CA THR A 714 23.42 -3.04 3.45
C THR A 714 24.10 -4.42 3.40
N ASP A 715 23.87 -5.18 2.32
CA ASP A 715 24.20 -6.61 2.26
C ASP A 715 23.65 -7.34 3.50
N TYR A 716 22.38 -7.06 3.80
CA TYR A 716 21.71 -7.60 4.99
C TYR A 716 21.41 -9.09 4.76
N PRO A 717 21.65 -10.02 5.70
CA PRO A 717 22.29 -9.88 7.01
C PRO A 717 23.79 -10.22 7.01
N CYS A 718 24.41 -10.40 5.83
CA CYS A 718 25.79 -10.88 5.66
C CYS A 718 26.85 -10.03 6.37
N ASN A 719 26.61 -8.73 6.49
CA ASN A 719 27.48 -7.83 7.26
C ASN A 719 27.16 -7.84 8.78
N ASN A 720 27.35 -8.98 9.44
CA ASN A 720 27.14 -9.15 10.90
C ASN A 720 25.76 -8.73 11.42
N ARG A 721 24.70 -8.92 10.61
CA ARG A 721 23.33 -8.48 10.93
C ARG A 721 23.23 -6.99 11.25
N GLU A 722 24.05 -6.17 10.60
CA GLU A 722 23.87 -4.72 10.61
C GLU A 722 22.42 -4.36 10.25
N PRO A 723 21.79 -3.35 10.88
CA PRO A 723 20.39 -3.05 10.59
C PRO A 723 20.17 -2.70 9.11
N LEU A 724 19.14 -3.30 8.49
CA LEU A 724 18.70 -3.01 7.11
C LEU A 724 18.56 -1.50 6.87
N GLY A 725 19.21 -0.95 5.85
CA GLY A 725 19.21 0.49 5.55
C GLY A 725 20.28 1.30 6.28
N SER A 726 21.32 0.65 6.79
CA SER A 726 22.53 1.34 7.29
C SER A 726 23.38 1.88 6.15
N LEU A 727 23.33 1.22 5.00
CA LEU A 727 23.75 1.74 3.71
C LEU A 727 22.51 1.83 2.80
N LEU A 728 22.36 2.94 2.09
CA LEU A 728 21.23 3.11 1.19
C LEU A 728 21.54 4.01 0.00
N THR A 729 20.75 3.81 -1.05
CA THR A 729 20.74 4.61 -2.27
C THR A 729 19.47 5.46 -2.30
N TYR A 730 19.61 6.78 -2.26
CA TYR A 730 18.54 7.69 -2.64
C TYR A 730 18.47 7.81 -4.16
N VAL A 731 17.27 7.67 -4.73
CA VAL A 731 17.05 7.84 -6.16
C VAL A 731 16.00 8.91 -6.43
N ASN A 732 16.30 9.84 -7.34
CA ASN A 732 15.34 10.82 -7.80
C ASN A 732 14.38 10.22 -8.82
N VAL A 733 13.10 10.13 -8.48
CA VAL A 733 12.04 9.58 -9.34
C VAL A 733 11.05 10.68 -9.72
N LYS A 734 10.83 10.85 -11.03
CA LYS A 734 9.84 11.80 -11.55
C LYS A 734 8.42 11.21 -11.55
N GLY A 735 7.49 11.95 -10.95
CA GLY A 735 6.08 11.57 -10.85
C GLY A 735 5.85 10.45 -9.83
N ARG A 736 4.84 9.60 -10.06
CA ARG A 736 4.54 8.47 -9.17
C ARG A 736 5.72 7.49 -9.12
N PHE A 737 6.12 7.11 -7.91
CA PHE A 737 7.12 6.09 -7.63
C PHE A 737 6.66 4.70 -8.11
N THR A 738 7.59 3.96 -8.71
CA THR A 738 7.49 2.52 -9.01
C THR A 738 8.88 1.90 -8.93
N TYR A 739 8.99 0.59 -8.68
CA TYR A 739 10.28 -0.11 -8.65
C TYR A 739 11.08 0.12 -9.95
N ARG A 740 10.43 -0.08 -11.10
CA ARG A 740 11.06 0.11 -12.41
C ARG A 740 11.69 1.50 -12.58
N LYS A 741 11.01 2.56 -12.15
CA LYS A 741 11.54 3.92 -12.23
C LYS A 741 12.69 4.17 -11.27
N TRP A 742 12.69 3.52 -10.10
CA TRP A 742 13.80 3.56 -9.16
C TRP A 742 15.05 2.91 -9.77
N VAL A 743 14.90 1.71 -10.36
CA VAL A 743 15.98 1.04 -11.10
C VAL A 743 16.47 1.87 -12.30
N GLU A 744 15.57 2.48 -13.07
CA GLU A 744 15.96 3.39 -14.16
C GLU A 744 16.68 4.64 -13.66
N GLY A 745 16.28 5.19 -12.51
CA GLY A 745 16.97 6.31 -11.88
C GLY A 745 18.39 5.95 -11.46
N ILE A 746 18.62 4.71 -10.99
CA ILE A 746 19.97 4.20 -10.75
C ILE A 746 20.77 4.17 -12.06
N ARG A 747 20.26 3.54 -13.12
CA ARG A 747 20.91 3.50 -14.45
C ARG A 747 21.31 4.89 -14.94
N ASP A 748 20.41 5.85 -14.74
CA ASP A 748 20.54 7.20 -15.26
C ASP A 748 21.40 8.11 -14.35
N GLY A 749 22.00 7.57 -13.27
CA GLY A 749 22.89 8.31 -12.36
C GLY A 749 22.16 9.31 -11.46
N LYS A 750 20.86 9.14 -11.26
CA LYS A 750 20.00 10.00 -10.44
C LYS A 750 20.11 9.64 -8.95
N THR A 751 21.33 9.39 -8.47
CA THR A 751 21.57 8.78 -7.15
C THR A 751 22.37 9.67 -6.20
N VAL A 752 22.10 9.49 -4.90
CA VAL A 752 22.94 9.88 -3.78
C VAL A 752 23.05 8.69 -2.86
N VAL A 753 24.26 8.27 -2.50
CA VAL A 753 24.48 7.14 -1.58
C VAL A 753 24.80 7.66 -0.18
N ALA A 754 24.38 6.93 0.84
CA ALA A 754 24.69 7.21 2.23
C ALA A 754 25.15 5.95 2.96
N ARG A 755 26.27 6.07 3.69
CA ARG A 755 26.88 5.00 4.51
C ARG A 755 26.49 5.10 5.98
N ASN A 756 25.73 6.11 6.37
CA ASN A 756 25.25 6.33 7.73
C ASN A 756 23.72 6.28 7.80
N GLY A 757 23.10 5.51 6.91
CA GLY A 757 21.67 5.34 6.77
C GLY A 757 20.93 6.66 6.50
N HIS A 758 19.71 6.76 7.01
CA HIS A 758 18.78 7.85 6.71
C HIS A 758 19.05 9.15 7.49
N LEU A 759 20.31 9.41 7.87
CA LEU A 759 20.65 10.51 8.79
C LEU A 759 20.85 11.86 8.10
N GLU A 760 21.25 11.85 6.82
CA GLU A 760 21.58 13.06 6.09
C GLU A 760 21.43 12.88 4.57
N PHE A 761 21.49 14.01 3.86
CA PHE A 761 21.37 14.05 2.41
C PHE A 761 22.16 15.24 1.87
N ILE A 762 22.69 15.10 0.66
CA ILE A 762 23.33 16.19 -0.07
C ILE A 762 22.61 16.43 -1.40
N ASP A 763 21.97 17.59 -1.52
CA ASP A 763 21.28 18.05 -2.72
C ASP A 763 22.24 18.93 -3.54
N MET A 764 22.75 18.39 -4.65
CA MET A 764 23.64 19.11 -5.56
C MET A 764 22.88 19.58 -6.79
N THR A 765 22.97 20.87 -7.09
CA THR A 765 22.48 21.46 -8.34
C THR A 765 23.57 22.27 -9.04
N VAL A 766 23.60 22.18 -10.37
CA VAL A 766 24.47 22.97 -11.24
C VAL A 766 23.62 23.89 -12.12
N ASN A 767 23.97 25.18 -12.16
CA ASN A 767 23.21 26.26 -12.77
C ASN A 767 21.73 26.30 -12.32
N GLY A 768 21.45 25.86 -11.10
CA GLY A 768 20.10 25.79 -10.51
C GLY A 768 19.12 24.85 -11.21
N LYS A 769 19.59 23.99 -12.13
CA LYS A 769 18.74 23.12 -12.96
C LYS A 769 19.26 21.69 -13.07
N TYR A 770 20.57 21.52 -13.28
CA TYR A 770 21.15 20.21 -13.54
C TYR A 770 21.43 19.48 -12.22
N GLN A 771 21.15 18.19 -12.19
CA GLN A 771 21.24 17.32 -11.02
C GLN A 771 22.05 16.06 -11.37
N PRO A 772 22.50 15.26 -10.37
CA PRO A 772 23.21 14.00 -10.60
C PRO A 772 22.63 13.19 -11.78
N GLY A 773 23.50 12.68 -12.65
CA GLY A 773 23.12 11.97 -13.88
C GLY A 773 22.89 12.87 -15.10
N ASP A 774 22.73 14.18 -14.94
CA ASP A 774 22.60 15.09 -16.09
C ASP A 774 23.93 15.33 -16.81
N ASP A 775 23.83 15.75 -18.08
CA ASP A 775 24.98 16.11 -18.92
C ASP A 775 24.83 17.54 -19.47
N ILE A 776 25.69 18.44 -19.00
CA ILE A 776 25.75 19.83 -19.42
C ILE A 776 26.55 19.91 -20.71
N LYS A 777 25.87 20.25 -21.82
CA LYS A 777 26.51 20.46 -23.12
C LYS A 777 26.98 21.91 -23.27
N MET A 778 28.29 22.11 -23.39
CA MET A 778 28.92 23.41 -23.56
C MET A 778 29.70 23.46 -24.87
N LYS A 779 29.56 24.56 -25.62
CA LYS A 779 30.32 24.77 -26.86
C LYS A 779 31.80 25.02 -26.57
N ASP A 780 32.05 25.90 -25.59
CA ASP A 780 33.38 26.37 -25.22
C ASP A 780 33.63 26.15 -23.71
N LYS A 781 34.89 26.27 -23.29
CA LYS A 781 35.28 26.29 -21.87
C LYS A 781 34.55 27.44 -21.15
N GLY A 782 34.27 27.29 -19.86
CA GLY A 782 33.48 28.30 -19.15
C GLY A 782 33.41 28.08 -17.65
N THR A 783 32.44 28.70 -17.01
CA THR A 783 32.18 28.55 -15.57
C THR A 783 30.74 28.10 -15.36
N VAL A 784 30.52 27.22 -14.40
CA VAL A 784 29.18 26.85 -13.92
C VAL A 784 29.03 27.25 -12.46
N TRP A 785 27.81 27.63 -12.10
CA TRP A 785 27.43 27.86 -10.72
C TRP A 785 27.00 26.54 -10.08
N VAL A 786 27.58 26.18 -8.94
CA VAL A 786 27.25 24.95 -8.21
C VAL A 786 26.75 25.32 -6.82
N GLU A 787 25.64 24.73 -6.43
CA GLU A 787 25.11 24.78 -5.07
C GLU A 787 24.95 23.35 -4.54
N VAL A 788 25.51 23.10 -3.36
CA VAL A 788 25.36 21.84 -2.63
C VAL A 788 24.75 22.17 -1.28
N LYS A 789 23.59 21.58 -1.00
CA LYS A 789 22.89 21.71 0.28
C LYS A 789 22.97 20.41 1.05
N TRP A 790 23.55 20.47 2.24
CA TRP A 790 23.63 19.34 3.17
C TRP A 790 22.60 19.49 4.29
N THR A 791 21.69 18.52 4.37
CA THR A 791 20.60 18.42 5.35
C THR A 791 20.79 17.20 6.22
N ALA A 792 20.36 17.26 7.49
CA ALA A 792 20.49 16.14 8.42
C ALA A 792 19.33 16.09 9.43
N VAL A 793 18.98 14.89 9.88
CA VAL A 793 17.85 14.63 10.81
C VAL A 793 18.23 14.80 12.29
N ARG A 794 19.54 14.85 12.54
CA ARG A 794 20.19 15.13 13.83
C ARG A 794 21.56 15.77 13.53
N PRO A 795 22.23 16.40 14.50
CA PRO A 795 23.55 16.99 14.27
C PRO A 795 24.53 15.99 13.63
N GLN A 796 25.03 16.31 12.44
CA GLN A 796 26.10 15.61 11.75
C GLN A 796 27.21 16.62 11.48
N THR A 797 28.44 16.32 11.92
CA THR A 797 29.58 17.24 11.81
C THR A 797 30.59 16.69 10.82
N GLY A 798 31.10 17.55 9.95
CA GLY A 798 32.00 17.11 8.90
C GLY A 798 32.33 18.21 7.89
N ARG A 799 32.88 17.79 6.76
CA ARG A 799 33.24 18.65 5.64
C ARG A 799 32.42 18.28 4.41
N LEU A 800 31.70 19.25 3.88
CA LEU A 800 31.00 19.15 2.60
C LEU A 800 31.97 19.55 1.49
N GLU A 801 32.18 18.69 0.50
CA GLU A 801 33.16 18.89 -0.58
C GLU A 801 32.47 18.87 -1.94
N LEU A 802 32.89 19.78 -2.83
CA LEU A 802 32.64 19.69 -4.26
C LEU A 802 33.90 19.18 -4.95
N VAL A 803 33.73 18.16 -5.78
CA VAL A 803 34.80 17.48 -6.52
C VAL A 803 34.61 17.70 -8.03
N TYR A 804 35.67 18.10 -8.71
CA TYR A 804 35.74 18.19 -10.18
C TYR A 804 36.91 17.36 -10.68
N ASN A 805 36.66 16.36 -11.54
CA ASN A 805 37.69 15.50 -12.12
C ASN A 805 38.66 14.90 -11.06
N GLY A 806 38.09 14.41 -9.94
CA GLY A 806 38.82 13.78 -8.84
C GLY A 806 39.52 14.74 -7.87
N LYS A 807 39.39 16.07 -8.07
CA LYS A 807 40.01 17.07 -7.19
C LYS A 807 38.94 17.83 -6.41
N VAL A 808 39.14 18.00 -5.10
CA VAL A 808 38.31 18.89 -4.28
C VAL A 808 38.56 20.33 -4.71
N VAL A 809 37.50 21.01 -5.18
CA VAL A 809 37.58 22.36 -5.74
C VAL A 809 36.89 23.41 -4.86
N ALA A 810 36.01 22.98 -3.97
CA ALA A 810 35.45 23.81 -2.90
C ALA A 810 35.09 22.91 -1.72
N ALA A 811 35.16 23.45 -0.50
CA ALA A 811 34.76 22.74 0.71
C ALA A 811 34.21 23.70 1.76
N GLU A 812 33.29 23.20 2.58
CA GLU A 812 32.70 23.91 3.73
C GLU A 812 32.71 22.97 4.94
N GLN A 813 33.25 23.43 6.07
CA GLN A 813 33.21 22.68 7.32
C GLN A 813 31.98 23.11 8.12
N GLY A 814 31.25 22.17 8.71
CA GLY A 814 30.13 22.55 9.55
C GLY A 814 29.44 21.39 10.25
N THR A 815 28.36 21.74 10.94
CA THR A 815 27.42 20.80 11.54
C THR A 815 26.05 21.05 10.92
N ALA A 816 25.55 20.12 10.11
CA ALA A 816 24.18 20.15 9.63
C ALA A 816 23.25 19.54 10.68
N GLN A 817 22.04 20.08 10.80
CA GLN A 817 20.98 19.60 11.69
C GLN A 817 19.62 20.00 11.09
N PRO A 818 18.47 19.50 11.61
CA PRO A 818 17.17 19.56 10.92
C PRO A 818 16.74 20.95 10.44
N ASP A 819 17.06 21.98 11.20
CA ASP A 819 16.68 23.37 10.97
C ASP A 819 17.84 24.25 10.47
N LYS A 820 19.03 23.66 10.31
CA LYS A 820 20.26 24.38 9.96
C LYS A 820 21.08 23.55 8.97
N PRO A 821 20.69 23.54 7.69
CA PRO A 821 21.49 22.93 6.64
C PRO A 821 22.78 23.71 6.41
N ILE A 822 23.80 23.03 5.89
CA ILE A 822 25.04 23.67 5.39
C ILE A 822 24.89 23.88 3.88
N LEU A 823 25.32 25.05 3.40
CA LEU A 823 25.30 25.40 1.99
C LEU A 823 26.73 25.66 1.52
N LEU A 824 27.18 24.89 0.54
CA LEU A 824 28.38 25.16 -0.24
C LEU A 824 27.97 25.75 -1.58
N LYS A 825 28.54 26.90 -1.93
CA LYS A 825 28.28 27.58 -3.19
C LYS A 825 29.59 27.90 -3.89
N ALA A 826 29.74 27.53 -5.15
CA ALA A 826 30.98 27.68 -5.89
C ALA A 826 30.76 28.04 -7.36
N ASN A 827 31.63 28.91 -7.90
CA ASN A 827 31.78 29.11 -9.33
C ASN A 827 32.89 28.18 -9.83
N GLN A 828 32.53 27.07 -10.47
CA GLN A 828 33.50 26.09 -10.94
C GLN A 828 33.92 26.37 -12.38
N SER A 829 35.21 26.65 -12.58
CA SER A 829 35.81 26.78 -13.91
C SER A 829 35.99 25.41 -14.57
N LEU A 830 35.42 25.25 -15.76
CA LEU A 830 35.44 24.06 -16.57
C LEU A 830 36.42 24.27 -17.72
N THR A 831 37.58 23.64 -17.61
CA THR A 831 38.66 23.79 -18.59
C THR A 831 38.65 22.70 -19.67
N GLU A 832 37.86 21.65 -19.45
CA GLU A 832 37.70 20.48 -20.30
C GLU A 832 36.40 19.73 -19.95
N SER A 833 36.04 18.73 -20.77
CA SER A 833 34.97 17.80 -20.42
C SER A 833 35.31 17.07 -19.14
N GLY A 834 34.34 16.94 -18.25
CA GLY A 834 34.56 16.38 -16.93
C GLY A 834 33.28 16.00 -16.23
N TRP A 835 33.39 15.86 -14.91
CA TRP A 835 32.29 15.51 -14.04
C TRP A 835 32.40 16.26 -12.71
N LEU A 836 31.27 16.53 -12.09
CA LEU A 836 31.13 17.17 -10.79
C LEU A 836 30.39 16.23 -9.83
N CYS A 837 30.93 16.01 -8.65
CA CYS A 837 30.25 15.31 -7.56
C CYS A 837 30.30 16.14 -6.28
N ALA A 838 29.37 15.90 -5.37
CA ALA A 838 29.48 16.37 -3.99
C ALA A 838 29.62 15.19 -3.04
N ARG A 839 30.34 15.39 -1.93
CA ARG A 839 30.46 14.38 -0.87
C ARG A 839 30.55 14.99 0.52
N ARG A 840 30.10 14.26 1.52
CA ARG A 840 30.20 14.57 2.94
C ARG A 840 31.28 13.69 3.56
N MET A 841 32.29 14.31 4.18
CA MET A 841 33.43 13.66 4.85
C MET A 841 33.36 13.83 6.37
N ASP A 842 33.83 12.85 7.13
CA ASP A 842 34.24 12.97 8.54
C ASP A 842 35.56 12.24 8.82
N GLU A 843 35.86 11.97 10.10
CA GLU A 843 37.07 11.27 10.53
C GLU A 843 37.14 9.80 10.05
N ASN A 844 36.00 9.22 9.66
CA ASN A 844 35.88 7.84 9.18
C ASN A 844 35.82 7.75 7.63
N GLY A 845 36.10 8.87 6.93
CA GLY A 845 36.08 8.94 5.47
C GLY A 845 34.79 9.57 4.93
N HIS A 846 34.45 9.23 3.69
CA HIS A 846 33.22 9.70 3.08
C HIS A 846 31.99 8.95 3.65
N GLN A 847 30.85 9.62 3.67
CA GLN A 847 29.63 9.08 4.26
C GLN A 847 28.38 9.36 3.43
N THR A 848 28.36 10.44 2.66
CA THR A 848 27.34 10.64 1.64
C THR A 848 28.01 11.10 0.36
N HIS A 849 27.58 10.61 -0.79
CA HIS A 849 28.21 10.92 -2.07
C HIS A 849 27.17 10.96 -3.20
N THR A 850 27.19 12.00 -4.03
CA THR A 850 26.30 12.07 -5.20
C THR A 850 26.87 11.27 -6.37
N SER A 851 26.03 10.71 -7.24
CA SER A 851 26.45 10.43 -8.61
C SER A 851 26.86 11.74 -9.33
N PRO A 852 27.65 11.65 -10.42
CA PRO A 852 28.19 12.82 -11.11
C PRO A 852 27.14 13.60 -11.92
N VAL A 853 27.28 14.92 -11.96
CA VAL A 853 26.82 15.75 -13.09
C VAL A 853 27.94 15.79 -14.12
N TYR A 854 27.66 15.37 -15.34
CA TYR A 854 28.64 15.41 -16.42
C TYR A 854 28.67 16.77 -17.11
N VAL A 855 29.83 17.14 -17.62
CA VAL A 855 30.03 18.30 -18.46
C VAL A 855 30.72 17.85 -19.73
N THR A 856 30.07 18.06 -20.87
CA THR A 856 30.65 17.83 -22.19
C THR A 856 31.01 19.15 -22.84
N VAL A 857 32.30 19.44 -22.98
CA VAL A 857 32.82 20.64 -23.65
C VAL A 857 33.23 20.30 -25.07
N ASN A 858 32.72 21.07 -26.05
CA ASN A 858 33.03 20.94 -27.47
C ASN A 858 32.84 19.51 -28.01
N ASN A 859 31.80 18.81 -27.53
CA ASN A 859 31.51 17.40 -27.85
C ASN A 859 32.69 16.43 -27.64
N LYS A 860 33.69 16.80 -26.82
CA LYS A 860 34.81 15.91 -26.48
C LYS A 860 34.42 15.00 -25.31
N PRO A 861 34.87 13.73 -25.30
CA PRO A 861 34.66 12.86 -24.15
C PRO A 861 35.47 13.34 -22.94
N VAL A 862 35.14 12.84 -21.75
CA VAL A 862 35.95 13.07 -20.55
C VAL A 862 37.26 12.29 -20.66
N ARG A 863 38.38 12.99 -20.49
CA ARG A 863 39.76 12.48 -20.56
C ARG A 863 40.63 13.15 -19.50
N ALA A 864 40.16 13.11 -18.27
CA ALA A 864 40.68 13.95 -17.19
C ALA A 864 42.06 13.50 -16.66
N SER A 865 42.45 12.24 -16.86
CA SER A 865 43.71 11.71 -16.31
C SER A 865 44.27 10.56 -17.15
N ALA A 866 45.39 10.81 -17.82
CA ALA A 866 46.17 9.77 -18.48
C ALA A 866 46.75 8.75 -17.47
N THR A 867 47.08 9.20 -16.27
CA THR A 867 47.62 8.36 -15.19
C THR A 867 46.60 7.33 -14.72
N ASP A 868 45.33 7.70 -14.61
CA ASP A 868 44.24 6.80 -14.19
C ASP A 868 43.92 5.77 -15.28
N ALA A 869 43.95 6.17 -16.54
CA ALA A 869 43.84 5.23 -17.65
C ALA A 869 45.01 4.22 -17.65
N MET A 870 46.24 4.70 -17.42
CA MET A 870 47.40 3.81 -17.29
C MET A 870 47.38 2.93 -16.04
N TYR A 871 46.68 3.34 -14.98
CA TYR A 871 46.43 2.50 -13.82
C TYR A 871 45.63 1.27 -14.21
N PHE A 872 44.55 1.43 -14.96
CA PHE A 872 43.76 0.29 -15.46
C PHE A 872 44.47 -0.54 -16.51
N VAL A 873 45.35 0.04 -17.32
CA VAL A 873 46.23 -0.76 -18.20
C VAL A 873 47.07 -1.73 -17.37
N ARG A 874 47.74 -1.24 -16.31
CA ARG A 874 48.56 -2.10 -15.42
C ARG A 874 47.71 -3.12 -14.66
N TRP A 875 46.49 -2.75 -14.27
CA TRP A 875 45.55 -3.68 -13.66
C TRP A 875 45.22 -4.83 -14.59
N ILE A 876 44.90 -4.52 -15.84
CA ILE A 876 44.56 -5.53 -16.84
C ILE A 876 45.78 -6.34 -17.28
N ASP A 877 46.98 -5.74 -17.32
CA ASP A 877 48.24 -6.47 -17.48
C ASP A 877 48.38 -7.54 -16.39
N ASN A 878 48.06 -7.21 -15.13
CA ASN A 878 48.05 -8.20 -14.04
C ASN A 878 46.99 -9.29 -14.24
N LEU A 879 45.77 -8.95 -14.66
CA LEU A 879 44.73 -9.96 -14.97
C LEU A 879 45.19 -10.92 -16.07
N LEU A 880 45.78 -10.39 -17.14
CA LEU A 880 46.31 -11.19 -18.25
C LEU A 880 47.44 -12.11 -17.78
N GLU A 881 48.36 -11.59 -16.97
CA GLU A 881 49.44 -12.38 -16.39
C GLU A 881 48.89 -13.49 -15.50
N GLN A 882 48.15 -13.16 -14.45
CA GLN A 882 47.68 -14.12 -13.43
C GLN A 882 46.76 -15.21 -13.97
N THR A 883 46.03 -14.94 -15.06
CA THR A 883 45.14 -15.92 -15.70
C THR A 883 45.83 -16.76 -16.77
N SER A 884 47.08 -16.44 -17.13
CA SER A 884 47.82 -17.17 -18.15
C SER A 884 48.22 -18.59 -17.71
N PRO A 885 48.36 -19.56 -18.64
CA PRO A 885 48.75 -20.92 -18.31
C PRO A 885 50.01 -20.99 -17.44
N GLY A 886 49.92 -21.69 -16.32
CA GLY A 886 50.99 -21.84 -15.33
C GLY A 886 50.96 -20.84 -14.16
N GLN A 887 50.07 -19.85 -14.19
CA GLN A 887 49.78 -18.96 -13.06
C GLN A 887 48.61 -19.47 -12.21
N GLU A 888 48.50 -18.98 -10.98
CA GLU A 888 47.55 -19.50 -10.00
C GLU A 888 46.09 -19.27 -10.42
N TRP A 889 45.74 -18.11 -10.99
CA TRP A 889 44.34 -17.81 -11.32
C TRP A 889 43.87 -18.48 -12.61
N ASN A 890 44.77 -19.11 -13.37
CA ASN A 890 44.40 -19.90 -14.54
C ASN A 890 43.45 -21.06 -14.18
N GLN A 891 43.53 -21.58 -12.95
CA GLN A 891 42.70 -22.69 -12.49
C GLN A 891 41.18 -22.39 -12.50
N TYR A 892 40.79 -21.12 -12.51
CA TYR A 892 39.38 -20.70 -12.53
C TYR A 892 38.76 -20.72 -13.94
N PHE A 893 39.58 -20.93 -14.98
CA PHE A 893 39.14 -20.94 -16.38
C PHE A 893 39.41 -22.30 -17.01
N THR A 894 38.41 -23.17 -16.99
CA THR A 894 38.47 -24.51 -17.58
C THR A 894 37.95 -24.56 -19.02
N HIS A 895 37.16 -23.57 -19.46
CA HIS A 895 36.55 -23.55 -20.79
C HIS A 895 36.76 -22.23 -21.55
N ASP A 896 36.63 -21.08 -20.88
CA ASP A 896 36.43 -19.77 -21.53
C ASP A 896 37.64 -18.84 -21.50
N LEU A 897 38.82 -19.35 -21.13
CA LEU A 897 40.03 -18.53 -20.95
C LEU A 897 40.33 -17.61 -22.15
N GLU A 898 40.28 -18.13 -23.38
CA GLU A 898 40.58 -17.34 -24.59
C GLU A 898 39.58 -16.19 -24.79
N VAL A 899 38.30 -16.45 -24.51
CA VAL A 899 37.24 -15.45 -24.62
C VAL A 899 37.44 -14.36 -23.57
N VAL A 900 37.67 -14.76 -22.32
CA VAL A 900 37.88 -13.85 -21.19
C VAL A 900 39.13 -13.00 -21.38
N GLN A 901 40.27 -13.60 -21.69
CA GLN A 901 41.50 -12.84 -21.99
C GLN A 901 41.36 -11.95 -23.24
N GLY A 902 40.56 -12.36 -24.22
CA GLY A 902 40.19 -11.53 -25.37
C GLY A 902 39.44 -10.25 -24.96
N ARG A 903 38.55 -10.33 -23.96
CA ARG A 903 37.89 -9.15 -23.36
C ARG A 903 38.89 -8.26 -22.64
N TYR A 904 39.80 -8.86 -21.86
CA TYR A 904 40.86 -8.14 -21.15
C TYR A 904 41.73 -7.34 -22.13
N ALA A 905 42.21 -7.99 -23.20
CA ALA A 905 43.01 -7.33 -24.23
C ALA A 905 42.26 -6.15 -24.87
N ARG A 906 40.96 -6.30 -25.17
CA ARG A 906 40.14 -5.21 -25.72
C ARG A 906 39.98 -4.05 -24.75
N ALA A 907 39.67 -4.33 -23.48
CA ALA A 907 39.57 -3.31 -22.45
C ALA A 907 40.88 -2.53 -22.29
N ARG A 908 42.01 -3.25 -22.27
CA ARG A 908 43.35 -2.68 -22.21
C ARG A 908 43.63 -1.73 -23.38
N GLU A 909 43.30 -2.11 -24.61
CA GLU A 909 43.46 -1.25 -25.79
C GLU A 909 42.64 0.04 -25.69
N ILE A 910 41.42 -0.03 -25.13
CA ILE A 910 40.58 1.15 -24.93
C ILE A 910 41.24 2.08 -23.90
N TYR A 911 41.72 1.57 -22.77
CA TYR A 911 42.42 2.40 -21.78
C TYR A 911 43.72 3.00 -22.32
N LEU A 912 44.50 2.27 -23.11
CA LEU A 912 45.69 2.83 -23.79
C LEU A 912 45.33 4.00 -24.71
N ARG A 913 44.21 3.88 -25.44
CA ARG A 913 43.69 4.96 -26.29
C ARG A 913 43.26 6.16 -25.44
N ILE A 914 42.51 5.93 -24.37
CA ILE A 914 42.09 6.97 -23.42
C ILE A 914 43.31 7.69 -22.83
N ALA A 915 44.35 6.95 -22.43
CA ALA A 915 45.59 7.51 -21.90
C ALA A 915 46.28 8.42 -22.90
N LYS A 916 46.34 8.02 -24.18
CA LYS A 916 46.89 8.83 -25.27
C LYS A 916 46.05 10.07 -25.57
N GLU A 917 44.73 9.97 -25.49
CA GLU A 917 43.79 11.09 -25.71
C GLU A 917 43.80 12.12 -24.56
N ALA A 918 44.22 11.70 -23.36
CA ALA A 918 44.32 12.53 -22.16
C ALA A 918 45.68 13.25 -22.00
N GLN A 919 46.65 12.97 -22.87
CA GLN A 919 47.94 13.69 -22.96
C GLN A 919 47.79 14.90 -23.87
#